data_AF-A0AAE9EZD0-F1
#
_entry.id   AF-A0AAE9EZD0-F1
#
_cell.length_a   1.000
_cell.length_b   1.000
_cell.length_c   1.000
_cell.angle_alpha   90.00
_cell.angle_beta   90.00
_cell.angle_gamma   90.00
#
_symmetry.space_group_name_H-M   'P 1'
#
loop_
_entity.id
_entity.type
_entity.pdbx_description
1 polymer ?
#
loop_
_entity_poly.entity_id
_entity_poly.type
_entity_poly.pdbx_seq_one_letter_code
_entity_poly.pdbx_strand_id
1 'polypeptide(L)'
;MGATHLQNDPRPGSPIDHQPTTWGEMFKKWPKQTFLIVGNELCERFSFYGMRAVLTLYFFNILGFTQSSSTVLFHAFTVICYTSPLLGSILADGYIGKFWTIFFVSIFYSCGQILLAFSSIAPSESSHHPFLDLLGLLIVGLGTGGIKPCVSAFGGDQFPAHYTRMISIFFSMFYFSINAGSLISMWLTPHMRSMSCFGNDSCYPLAFGIPAFLMIVATLVFMAGSYWYKKVPPKENIIFRVIGTIFTALRNKLSSSSSHHRSHWLEYSLNGHDCAMSPECKALHGNCAQRRYIGDIKQLFRVIVMMIPVPMFWALYDQQGSTWVLQAIGMDGNVWGWEILPDQMGVLNAFLILFFIPLFQSLVYPAIERCGFELTMLRKMACGGVLTALAFFVCGVVQLFVNSSLPYLPASNEAHLTIINTLPTCDFKVQIDSREPFDLLRTTGINPEDLVTKPISFSGESMFQPNITFTNDSPNCPKFTAHPTFIATNSYVMTLTPNGWTYNSVKPQKPKSGNGEFGIGINLIVPCDKIPSSVTWESCNGTTGYSGNIALCKVETDTVSDAEHICTPGQKGKFYSLSKSNHLEVHDYVKGDSSSYGKSYEAVDVKPGKYKLFYTDEAQKNFYAMDLGTVEQTHMGGVYLMTISTKSNGDSDILATTKSLVCHNRVSILWQIPQYVIITAGEVMFSITGLEFAYSEASPQLKSVVQALWLFTTAVGDLIVVIIFMLNIFSDVAVQMFVFGGIMLLVIFVFILLAVFYYEYADYSNESEVLTEKMMVDEEHTRI
;
A
#
# COMPACT_ATOMS: atom_id res chain seq x y z
N MET A 1 15.94 51.62 0.11
CA MET A 1 17.13 52.30 -0.46
C MET A 1 18.36 51.62 0.12
N GLY A 2 19.29 51.19 -0.73
CA GLY A 2 20.49 50.43 -0.34
C GLY A 2 20.69 49.18 -1.18
N ALA A 3 20.84 49.35 -2.49
CA ALA A 3 21.35 48.31 -3.39
C ALA A 3 22.87 48.23 -3.21
N THR A 4 23.40 47.03 -2.97
CA THR A 4 24.80 46.64 -3.24
C THR A 4 24.95 45.16 -2.91
N HIS A 5 25.04 44.32 -3.93
CA HIS A 5 25.84 43.09 -4.00
C HIS A 5 25.60 42.42 -5.37
N LEU A 6 25.95 43.15 -6.43
CA LEU A 6 26.33 42.58 -7.72
C LEU A 6 27.84 42.72 -7.80
N GLN A 7 28.57 41.66 -7.47
CA GLN A 7 29.94 41.44 -7.97
C GLN A 7 30.42 40.05 -7.55
N ASN A 8 30.54 39.18 -8.54
CA ASN A 8 31.58 38.15 -8.61
C ASN A 8 31.90 37.99 -10.10
N ASP A 9 32.33 39.07 -10.74
CA ASP A 9 33.33 38.92 -11.79
C ASP A 9 34.64 38.60 -11.08
N PRO A 10 35.37 37.54 -11.46
CA PRO A 10 36.66 37.25 -10.88
C PRO A 10 37.60 38.41 -11.21
N ARG A 11 38.27 38.94 -10.17
CA ARG A 11 39.35 39.92 -10.37
C ARG A 11 40.37 39.32 -11.34
N PRO A 12 40.85 40.07 -12.34
CA PRO A 12 41.92 39.58 -13.21
C PRO A 12 43.14 39.25 -12.33
N GLY A 13 43.47 37.96 -12.22
CA GLY A 13 44.58 37.45 -11.39
C GLY A 13 44.22 36.58 -10.20
N SER A 14 42.94 36.23 -9.93
CA SER A 14 42.65 35.15 -8.97
C SER A 14 43.02 33.78 -9.56
N PRO A 15 43.71 32.89 -8.82
CA PRO A 15 44.06 31.56 -9.32
C PRO A 15 42.78 30.82 -9.75
N ILE A 16 42.81 30.25 -10.95
CA ILE A 16 41.72 29.44 -11.50
C ILE A 16 41.45 28.32 -10.50
N ASP A 17 40.24 28.32 -9.92
CA ASP A 17 39.85 27.34 -8.93
C ASP A 17 39.59 26.00 -9.61
N HIS A 18 40.65 25.22 -9.81
CA HIS A 18 40.56 23.93 -10.46
C HIS A 18 39.67 22.98 -9.66
N GLN A 19 38.91 22.16 -10.40
CA GLN A 19 38.05 21.14 -9.82
C GLN A 19 38.88 20.22 -8.89
N PRO A 20 38.46 19.98 -7.64
CA PRO A 20 39.22 19.14 -6.72
C PRO A 20 39.29 17.70 -7.23
N THR A 21 40.50 17.16 -7.35
CA THR A 21 40.71 15.80 -7.91
C THR A 21 40.95 14.75 -6.84
N THR A 22 41.47 15.15 -5.67
CA THR A 22 41.77 14.27 -4.54
C THR A 22 40.65 14.27 -3.50
N TRP A 23 40.46 13.16 -2.79
CA TRP A 23 39.43 13.05 -1.74
C TRP A 23 39.62 14.07 -0.62
N GLY A 24 40.85 14.31 -0.16
CA GLY A 24 41.14 15.29 0.90
C GLY A 24 40.75 16.72 0.53
N GLU A 25 40.99 17.13 -0.72
CA GLU A 25 40.58 18.45 -1.21
C GLU A 25 39.07 18.54 -1.40
N MET A 26 38.43 17.49 -1.93
CA MET A 26 36.97 17.43 -2.06
C MET A 26 36.29 17.58 -0.70
N PHE A 27 36.75 16.88 0.33
CA PHE A 27 36.20 17.00 1.70
C PHE A 27 36.39 18.41 2.27
N LYS A 28 37.55 19.04 2.05
CA LYS A 28 37.84 20.38 2.57
C LYS A 28 37.01 21.47 1.89
N LYS A 29 36.77 21.34 0.58
CA LYS A 29 35.98 22.28 -0.24
C LYS A 29 34.48 21.93 -0.28
N TRP A 30 34.05 20.87 0.40
CA TRP A 30 32.65 20.46 0.39
C TRP A 30 31.74 21.52 1.05
N PRO A 31 30.68 21.99 0.37
CA PRO A 31 29.75 22.94 0.97
C PRO A 31 28.98 22.28 2.13
N LYS A 32 29.28 22.68 3.37
CA LYS A 32 28.73 22.05 4.59
C LYS A 32 27.22 22.12 4.68
N GLN A 33 26.60 23.14 4.09
CA GLN A 33 25.15 23.33 4.06
C GLN A 33 24.42 22.20 3.31
N THR A 34 25.09 21.48 2.42
CA THR A 34 24.49 20.33 1.69
C THR A 34 24.10 19.18 2.62
N PHE A 35 24.78 19.00 3.76
CA PHE A 35 24.41 17.97 4.74
C PHE A 35 23.04 18.24 5.37
N LEU A 36 22.64 19.52 5.52
CA LEU A 36 21.31 19.89 6.00
C LEU A 36 20.22 19.53 4.98
N ILE A 37 20.53 19.66 3.68
CA ILE A 37 19.64 19.30 2.58
C ILE A 37 19.46 17.78 2.52
N VAL A 38 20.56 17.01 2.62
CA VAL A 38 20.52 15.53 2.65
C VAL A 38 19.78 15.03 3.90
N GLY A 39 20.00 15.65 5.06
CA GLY A 39 19.26 15.32 6.29
C GLY A 39 17.76 15.61 6.17
N ASN A 40 17.39 16.75 5.59
CA ASN A 40 15.99 17.06 5.30
C ASN A 40 15.37 16.03 4.35
N GLU A 41 16.09 15.64 3.28
CA GLU A 41 15.63 14.61 2.34
C GLU A 41 15.41 13.26 3.04
N LEU A 42 16.35 12.82 3.88
CA LEU A 42 16.22 11.57 4.62
C LEU A 42 14.95 11.55 5.50
N CYS A 43 14.70 12.64 6.23
CA CYS A 43 13.51 12.75 7.09
C CYS A 43 12.21 12.84 6.30
N GLU A 44 12.19 13.57 5.18
CA GLU A 44 11.02 13.63 4.29
C GLU A 44 10.72 12.25 3.69
N ARG A 45 11.75 11.53 3.24
CA ARG A 45 11.59 10.19 2.65
C ARG A 45 11.12 9.18 3.68
N PHE A 46 11.64 9.24 4.91
CA PHE A 46 11.09 8.47 6.01
C PHE A 46 9.61 8.78 6.22
N SER A 47 9.24 10.07 6.26
CA SER A 47 7.86 10.49 6.52
C SER A 47 6.89 10.01 5.43
N PHE A 48 7.28 10.18 4.16
CA PHE A 48 6.48 9.80 3.00
C PHE A 48 6.29 8.28 2.91
N TYR A 49 7.38 7.51 2.92
CA TYR A 49 7.31 6.06 2.75
C TYR A 49 6.72 5.34 3.96
N GLY A 50 7.01 5.79 5.18
CA GLY A 50 6.44 5.22 6.40
C GLY A 50 4.93 5.37 6.46
N MET A 51 4.41 6.58 6.22
CA MET A 51 2.97 6.82 6.18
C MET A 51 2.30 6.05 5.02
N ARG A 52 2.90 6.06 3.83
CA ARG A 52 2.37 5.35 2.65
C ARG A 52 2.30 3.83 2.87
N ALA A 53 3.26 3.23 3.58
CA ALA A 53 3.31 1.78 3.81
C ALA A 53 2.09 1.25 4.57
N VAL A 54 1.59 2.00 5.57
CA VAL A 54 0.47 1.59 6.42
C VAL A 54 -0.90 2.04 5.90
N LEU A 55 -0.93 2.86 4.85
CA LEU A 55 -2.12 3.60 4.43
C LEU A 55 -3.25 2.71 3.91
N THR A 56 -2.93 1.66 3.15
CA THR A 56 -3.92 0.71 2.63
C THR A 56 -4.65 -0.01 3.76
N LEU A 57 -3.92 -0.44 4.79
CA LEU A 57 -4.50 -1.07 5.97
C LEU A 57 -5.32 -0.07 6.80
N TYR A 58 -4.92 1.20 6.84
CA TYR A 58 -5.68 2.24 7.52
C TYR A 58 -7.08 2.43 6.90
N PHE A 59 -7.14 2.53 5.57
CA PHE A 59 -8.41 2.64 4.85
C PHE A 59 -9.30 1.41 5.05
N PHE A 60 -8.69 0.22 5.02
CA PHE A 60 -9.42 -1.04 5.14
C PHE A 60 -9.93 -1.30 6.56
N ASN A 61 -9.09 -1.05 7.58
CA ASN A 61 -9.35 -1.47 8.96
C ASN A 61 -9.97 -0.39 9.82
N ILE A 62 -9.55 0.88 9.65
CA ILE A 62 -10.02 1.99 10.49
C ILE A 62 -11.18 2.70 9.82
N LEU A 63 -11.07 3.02 8.53
CA LEU A 63 -12.17 3.68 7.79
C LEU A 63 -13.26 2.71 7.32
N GLY A 64 -13.01 1.41 7.43
CA GLY A 64 -13.98 0.38 7.05
C GLY A 64 -14.31 0.34 5.56
N PHE A 65 -13.44 0.89 4.71
CA PHE A 65 -13.62 0.82 3.27
C PHE A 65 -13.42 -0.59 2.73
N THR A 66 -14.01 -0.90 1.57
CA THR A 66 -13.78 -2.18 0.89
C THR A 66 -12.34 -2.28 0.38
N GLN A 67 -11.88 -3.48 0.02
CA GLN A 67 -10.56 -3.68 -0.60
C GLN A 67 -10.39 -2.83 -1.88
N SER A 68 -11.43 -2.77 -2.72
CA SER A 68 -11.43 -1.96 -3.94
C SER A 68 -11.36 -0.46 -3.62
N SER A 69 -12.19 0.04 -2.71
CA SER A 69 -12.16 1.46 -2.33
C SER A 69 -10.86 1.87 -1.66
N SER A 70 -10.27 1.00 -0.83
CA SER A 70 -8.96 1.23 -0.20
C SER A 70 -7.85 1.35 -1.24
N THR A 71 -7.87 0.46 -2.25
CA THR A 71 -6.94 0.51 -3.37
C THR A 71 -7.10 1.79 -4.18
N VAL A 72 -8.35 2.17 -4.50
CA VAL A 72 -8.66 3.42 -5.20
C VAL A 72 -8.12 4.64 -4.46
N LEU A 73 -8.34 4.73 -3.14
CA LEU A 73 -7.87 5.88 -2.35
C LEU A 73 -6.36 5.95 -2.28
N PHE A 74 -5.66 4.81 -2.15
CA PHE A 74 -4.20 4.74 -2.18
C PHE A 74 -3.63 5.28 -3.51
N HIS A 75 -4.19 4.83 -4.63
CA HIS A 75 -3.75 5.28 -5.95
C HIS A 75 -4.17 6.73 -6.22
N ALA A 76 -5.36 7.17 -5.80
CA ALA A 76 -5.78 8.57 -5.91
C ALA A 76 -4.83 9.52 -5.15
N PHE A 77 -4.41 9.14 -3.95
CA PHE A 77 -3.37 9.86 -3.21
C PHE A 77 -2.06 9.92 -4.00
N THR A 78 -1.64 8.81 -4.62
CA THR A 78 -0.43 8.72 -5.44
C THR A 78 -0.53 9.61 -6.68
N VAL A 79 -1.67 9.65 -7.37
CA VAL A 79 -1.96 10.57 -8.49
C VAL A 79 -1.70 12.03 -8.09
N ILE A 80 -2.20 12.45 -6.91
CA ILE A 80 -1.98 13.81 -6.41
C ILE A 80 -0.49 14.06 -6.16
N CYS A 81 0.21 13.11 -5.53
CA CYS A 81 1.64 13.22 -5.22
C CYS A 81 2.54 13.37 -6.45
N TYR A 82 2.17 12.77 -7.58
CA TYR A 82 2.97 12.78 -8.81
C TYR A 82 2.47 13.76 -9.86
N THR A 83 1.30 14.37 -9.66
CA THR A 83 0.82 15.51 -10.46
C THR A 83 1.28 16.85 -9.88
N SER A 84 1.32 16.99 -8.55
CA SER A 84 1.72 18.23 -7.87
C SER A 84 3.17 18.71 -8.08
N PRO A 85 4.17 17.90 -8.52
CA PRO A 85 5.48 18.40 -8.94
C PRO A 85 5.40 19.46 -10.05
N LEU A 86 4.43 19.38 -10.95
CA LEU A 86 4.21 20.42 -11.97
C LEU A 86 3.88 21.76 -11.32
N LEU A 87 3.00 21.76 -10.31
CA LEU A 87 2.64 22.96 -9.55
C LEU A 87 3.83 23.49 -8.74
N GLY A 88 4.60 22.60 -8.10
CA GLY A 88 5.80 22.94 -7.35
C GLY A 88 6.86 23.62 -8.22
N SER A 89 7.09 23.10 -9.42
CA SER A 89 8.04 23.67 -10.39
C SER A 89 7.62 25.07 -10.86
N ILE A 90 6.34 25.28 -11.19
CA ILE A 90 5.81 26.59 -11.61
C ILE A 90 5.98 27.62 -10.49
N LEU A 91 5.72 27.22 -9.24
CA LEU A 91 5.85 28.10 -8.09
C LEU A 91 7.31 28.47 -7.81
N ALA A 92 8.22 27.49 -7.86
CA ALA A 92 9.64 27.67 -7.61
C ALA A 92 10.37 28.44 -8.70
N ASP A 93 10.16 28.10 -9.96
CA ASP A 93 10.86 28.72 -11.07
C ASP A 93 10.24 30.08 -11.42
N GLY A 94 8.92 30.23 -11.30
CA GLY A 94 8.21 31.42 -11.78
C GLY A 94 8.02 32.57 -10.80
N TYR A 95 7.84 32.28 -9.50
CA TYR A 95 7.32 33.28 -8.56
C TYR A 95 8.22 33.54 -7.35
N ILE A 96 8.46 32.52 -6.51
CA ILE A 96 9.04 32.73 -5.17
C ILE A 96 10.44 32.15 -4.99
N GLY A 97 10.95 31.37 -5.94
CA GLY A 97 12.26 30.72 -5.87
C GLY A 97 12.24 29.39 -5.11
N LYS A 98 13.16 28.48 -5.48
CA LYS A 98 13.24 27.11 -4.92
C LYS A 98 13.27 27.05 -3.40
N PHE A 99 14.07 27.89 -2.74
CA PHE A 99 14.20 27.89 -1.28
C PHE A 99 12.87 28.17 -0.57
N TRP A 100 12.15 29.22 -1.00
CA TRP A 100 10.88 29.59 -0.37
C TRP A 100 9.77 28.60 -0.70
N THR A 101 9.76 28.03 -1.91
CA THR A 101 8.86 26.93 -2.26
C THR A 101 9.07 25.75 -1.32
N ILE A 102 10.31 25.28 -1.13
CA ILE A 102 10.60 24.17 -0.23
C ILE A 102 10.11 24.48 1.19
N PHE A 103 10.42 25.66 1.73
CA PHE A 103 10.04 26.01 3.09
C PHE A 103 8.51 26.08 3.31
N PHE A 104 7.79 26.86 2.51
CA PHE A 104 6.35 27.05 2.71
C PHE A 104 5.55 25.79 2.38
N VAL A 105 5.93 25.06 1.34
CA VAL A 105 5.27 23.81 0.98
C VAL A 105 5.56 22.72 2.02
N SER A 106 6.75 22.68 2.64
CA SER A 106 7.05 21.77 3.74
C SER A 106 6.26 22.06 5.03
N ILE A 107 5.95 23.33 5.32
CA ILE A 107 5.01 23.68 6.40
C ILE A 107 3.62 23.15 6.08
N PHE A 108 3.14 23.41 4.85
CA PHE A 108 1.84 22.92 4.41
C PHE A 108 1.75 21.39 4.48
N TYR A 109 2.82 20.69 4.06
CA TYR A 109 2.95 19.24 4.20
C TYR A 109 2.86 18.82 5.68
N SER A 110 3.63 19.47 6.57
CA SER A 110 3.60 19.16 8.00
C SER A 110 2.19 19.32 8.60
N CYS A 111 1.43 20.34 8.20
CA CYS A 111 0.03 20.51 8.62
C CYS A 111 -0.85 19.33 8.19
N GLY A 112 -0.67 18.80 6.98
CA GLY A 112 -1.40 17.63 6.50
C GLY A 112 -1.10 16.35 7.30
N GLN A 113 0.18 16.11 7.63
CA GLN A 113 0.58 14.98 8.47
C GLN A 113 0.05 15.10 9.90
N ILE A 114 0.07 16.31 10.47
CA ILE A 114 -0.50 16.58 11.79
C ILE A 114 -2.01 16.29 11.78
N LEU A 115 -2.73 16.78 10.76
CA LEU A 115 -4.16 16.54 10.61
C LEU A 115 -4.47 15.04 10.53
N LEU A 116 -3.69 14.27 9.76
CA LEU A 116 -3.84 12.82 9.64
C LEU A 116 -3.53 12.07 10.95
N ALA A 117 -2.52 12.52 11.70
CA ALA A 117 -2.21 11.94 13.01
C ALA A 117 -3.33 12.21 14.02
N PHE A 118 -3.89 13.42 14.03
CA PHE A 118 -5.02 13.77 14.90
C PHE A 118 -6.32 13.05 14.52
N SER A 119 -6.64 12.95 13.23
CA SER A 119 -7.85 12.25 12.78
C SER A 119 -7.82 10.80 13.23
N SER A 120 -6.68 10.11 13.12
CA SER A 120 -6.52 8.70 13.53
C SER A 120 -6.73 8.39 15.02
N ILE A 121 -6.87 9.41 15.88
CA ILE A 121 -7.25 9.25 17.30
C ILE A 121 -8.78 9.13 17.45
N ALA A 122 -9.55 9.71 16.53
CA ALA A 122 -11.00 9.76 16.68
C ALA A 122 -11.63 8.36 16.56
N PRO A 123 -12.76 8.10 17.25
CA PRO A 123 -13.47 6.84 17.13
C PRO A 123 -13.93 6.59 15.68
N SER A 124 -13.82 5.33 15.24
CA SER A 124 -14.20 4.88 13.90
C SER A 124 -15.68 5.13 13.55
N GLU A 125 -16.55 5.27 14.55
CA GLU A 125 -17.99 5.53 14.36
C GLU A 125 -18.32 7.01 14.05
N SER A 126 -17.36 7.92 14.09
CA SER A 126 -17.64 9.34 13.86
C SER A 126 -17.71 9.69 12.37
N SER A 127 -18.83 10.30 11.94
CA SER A 127 -19.08 10.66 10.53
C SER A 127 -18.06 11.64 9.94
N HIS A 128 -17.34 12.38 10.78
CA HIS A 128 -16.32 13.36 10.35
C HIS A 128 -14.92 12.75 10.18
N HIS A 129 -14.69 11.53 10.67
CA HIS A 129 -13.37 10.90 10.64
C HIS A 129 -12.83 10.73 9.21
N PRO A 130 -13.55 10.09 8.25
CA PRO A 130 -13.03 9.91 6.90
C PRO A 130 -12.76 11.22 6.15
N PHE A 131 -13.55 12.28 6.40
CA PHE A 131 -13.35 13.57 5.75
C PHE A 131 -12.04 14.23 6.16
N LEU A 132 -11.71 14.22 7.45
CA LEU A 132 -10.47 14.80 7.97
C LEU A 132 -9.23 14.04 7.47
N ASP A 133 -9.31 12.71 7.41
CA ASP A 133 -8.23 11.87 6.86
C ASP A 133 -7.97 12.20 5.38
N LEU A 134 -9.02 12.26 4.56
CA LEU A 134 -8.91 12.57 3.14
C LEU A 134 -8.40 14.00 2.89
N LEU A 135 -8.83 14.97 3.72
CA LEU A 135 -8.30 16.33 3.67
C LEU A 135 -6.81 16.36 4.04
N GLY A 136 -6.40 15.63 5.08
CA GLY A 136 -5.00 15.47 5.47
C GLY A 136 -4.16 14.90 4.33
N LEU A 137 -4.62 13.82 3.69
CA LEU A 137 -3.94 13.19 2.56
C LEU A 137 -3.86 14.08 1.32
N LEU A 138 -4.89 14.88 1.03
CA LEU A 138 -4.85 15.87 -0.05
C LEU A 138 -3.74 16.90 0.21
N ILE A 139 -3.67 17.44 1.42
CA ILE A 139 -2.64 18.40 1.82
C ILE A 139 -1.25 17.76 1.73
N VAL A 140 -1.09 16.53 2.23
CA VAL A 140 0.17 15.77 2.14
C VAL A 140 0.58 15.56 0.68
N GLY A 141 -0.33 15.13 -0.19
CA GLY A 141 -0.04 14.86 -1.59
C GLY A 141 0.39 16.11 -2.37
N LEU A 142 -0.24 17.25 -2.09
CA LEU A 142 0.20 18.55 -2.63
C LEU A 142 1.55 18.98 -2.05
N GLY A 143 1.78 18.72 -0.77
CA GLY A 143 3.01 19.03 -0.04
C GLY A 143 4.23 18.28 -0.58
N THR A 144 4.21 16.95 -0.53
CA THR A 144 5.35 16.11 -0.97
C THR A 144 5.67 16.33 -2.44
N GLY A 145 4.68 16.33 -3.33
CA GLY A 145 4.98 16.52 -4.75
C GLY A 145 5.43 17.94 -5.08
N GLY A 146 4.93 18.97 -4.38
CA GLY A 146 5.37 20.35 -4.56
C GLY A 146 6.86 20.59 -4.26
N ILE A 147 7.44 19.85 -3.30
CA ILE A 147 8.87 19.97 -2.95
C ILE A 147 9.79 19.09 -3.80
N LYS A 148 9.30 17.93 -4.31
CA LYS A 148 10.09 16.95 -5.09
C LYS A 148 11.00 17.54 -6.18
N PRO A 149 10.53 18.40 -7.11
CA PRO A 149 11.38 18.92 -8.18
C PRO A 149 12.38 19.98 -7.69
N CYS A 150 12.19 20.51 -6.48
CA CYS A 150 12.93 21.67 -5.98
C CYS A 150 14.14 21.27 -5.13
N VAL A 151 14.02 20.26 -4.26
CA VAL A 151 15.04 19.94 -3.25
C VAL A 151 16.35 19.45 -3.85
N SER A 152 16.29 18.50 -4.79
CA SER A 152 17.48 17.95 -5.46
C SER A 152 18.20 19.02 -6.29
N ALA A 153 17.44 19.84 -7.03
CA ALA A 153 17.96 20.95 -7.80
C ALA A 153 18.59 22.03 -6.90
N PHE A 154 17.96 22.35 -5.77
CA PHE A 154 18.49 23.32 -4.79
C PHE A 154 19.78 22.83 -4.12
N GLY A 155 19.88 21.52 -3.88
CA GLY A 155 21.11 20.88 -3.40
C GLY A 155 22.27 20.97 -4.38
N GLY A 156 22.00 20.71 -5.67
CA GLY A 156 22.99 20.87 -6.74
C GLY A 156 23.48 22.32 -6.89
N ASP A 157 22.59 23.30 -6.73
CA ASP A 157 22.91 24.73 -6.82
C ASP A 157 23.92 25.22 -5.75
N GLN A 158 24.18 24.42 -4.70
CA GLN A 158 25.16 24.75 -3.66
C GLN A 158 26.61 24.60 -4.11
N PHE A 159 26.85 23.89 -5.21
CA PHE A 159 28.18 23.69 -5.78
C PHE A 159 28.45 24.71 -6.90
N PRO A 160 29.72 25.09 -7.13
CA PRO A 160 30.12 25.72 -8.38
C PRO A 160 29.84 24.82 -9.59
N ALA A 161 29.38 25.39 -10.70
CA ALA A 161 28.94 24.62 -11.88
C ALA A 161 30.05 23.75 -12.50
N HIS A 162 31.32 24.13 -12.36
CA HIS A 162 32.47 23.38 -12.88
C HIS A 162 32.88 22.19 -11.98
N TYR A 163 32.31 22.02 -10.78
CA TYR A 163 32.62 20.91 -9.87
C TYR A 163 31.79 19.65 -10.15
N THR A 164 31.80 19.17 -11.40
CA THR A 164 30.96 18.06 -11.90
C THR A 164 31.05 16.77 -11.06
N ARG A 165 32.27 16.38 -10.66
CA ARG A 165 32.56 15.20 -9.83
C ARG A 165 31.95 15.30 -8.44
N MET A 166 32.06 16.45 -7.77
CA MET A 166 31.47 16.64 -6.44
C MET A 166 29.95 16.65 -6.51
N ILE A 167 29.38 17.28 -7.55
CA ILE A 167 27.94 17.26 -7.81
C ILE A 167 27.44 15.82 -8.02
N SER A 168 28.18 14.99 -8.78
CA SER A 168 27.85 13.58 -8.95
C SER A 168 27.86 12.82 -7.62
N ILE A 169 28.88 13.01 -6.78
CA ILE A 169 28.95 12.39 -5.45
C ILE A 169 27.80 12.86 -4.55
N PHE A 170 27.42 14.15 -4.63
CA PHE A 170 26.27 14.68 -3.91
C PHE A 170 24.98 13.97 -4.31
N PHE A 171 24.73 13.80 -5.60
CA PHE A 171 23.56 13.06 -6.08
C PHE A 171 23.59 11.58 -5.67
N SER A 172 24.75 10.95 -5.62
CA SER A 172 24.88 9.59 -5.05
C SER A 172 24.53 9.54 -3.56
N MET A 173 24.97 10.50 -2.76
CA MET A 173 24.58 10.60 -1.34
C MET A 173 23.09 10.89 -1.16
N PHE A 174 22.53 11.74 -2.00
CA PHE A 174 21.10 12.03 -2.04
C PHE A 174 20.30 10.76 -2.36
N TYR A 175 20.71 10.02 -3.38
CA TYR A 175 20.11 8.73 -3.73
C TYR A 175 20.20 7.70 -2.60
N PHE A 176 21.34 7.64 -1.91
CA PHE A 176 21.50 6.79 -0.73
C PHE A 176 20.54 7.21 0.39
N SER A 177 20.38 8.51 0.68
CA SER A 177 19.44 8.98 1.71
C SER A 177 17.98 8.63 1.41
N ILE A 178 17.57 8.63 0.14
CA ILE A 178 16.22 8.21 -0.27
C ILE A 178 15.97 6.75 0.09
N ASN A 179 16.88 5.86 -0.30
CA ASN A 179 16.75 4.42 -0.06
C ASN A 179 16.91 4.08 1.42
N ALA A 180 17.79 4.77 2.14
CA ALA A 180 17.93 4.60 3.59
C ALA A 180 16.64 5.03 4.32
N GLY A 181 16.09 6.19 3.98
CA GLY A 181 14.84 6.69 4.56
C GLY A 181 13.66 5.76 4.30
N SER A 182 13.50 5.28 3.06
CA SER A 182 12.44 4.34 2.69
C SER A 182 12.58 3.00 3.44
N LEU A 183 13.77 2.41 3.44
CA LEU A 183 14.03 1.12 4.10
C LEU A 183 13.73 1.17 5.61
N ILE A 184 14.23 2.19 6.30
CA ILE A 184 14.02 2.32 7.76
C ILE A 184 12.53 2.55 8.05
N SER A 185 11.85 3.41 7.29
CA SER A 185 10.44 3.73 7.53
C SER A 185 9.50 2.57 7.25
N MET A 186 9.70 1.83 6.15
CA MET A 186 8.88 0.67 5.80
C MET A 186 9.03 -0.48 6.78
N TRP A 187 10.15 -0.55 7.52
CA TRP A 187 10.31 -1.53 8.60
C TRP A 187 9.70 -1.04 9.92
N LEU A 188 10.02 0.20 10.31
CA LEU A 188 9.69 0.74 11.63
C LEU A 188 8.23 1.17 11.75
N THR A 189 7.64 1.80 10.73
CA THR A 189 6.27 2.34 10.83
C THR A 189 5.20 1.24 10.96
N PRO A 190 5.23 0.12 10.21
CA PRO A 190 4.36 -1.02 10.47
C PRO A 190 4.53 -1.62 11.87
N HIS A 191 5.76 -1.67 12.37
CA HIS A 191 6.01 -2.15 13.73
C HIS A 191 5.33 -1.24 14.76
N MET A 192 5.44 0.08 14.61
CA MET A 192 4.73 1.05 15.45
C MET A 192 3.22 0.95 15.32
N ARG A 193 2.68 0.67 14.12
CA ARG A 193 1.25 0.42 13.89
C ARG A 193 0.78 -0.83 14.64
N SER A 194 1.57 -1.89 14.70
CA SER A 194 1.22 -3.14 15.39
C SER A 194 1.22 -3.04 16.93
N MET A 195 1.76 -1.94 17.46
CA MET A 195 1.70 -1.63 18.89
C MET A 195 0.30 -1.15 19.25
N SER A 196 -0.05 -1.31 20.52
CA SER A 196 -1.35 -0.90 21.01
C SER A 196 -1.32 0.51 21.61
N CYS A 197 -2.29 1.38 21.29
CA CYS A 197 -2.44 2.70 21.93
C CYS A 197 -3.91 3.15 21.99
N PHE A 198 -4.23 4.12 22.86
CA PHE A 198 -5.57 4.74 22.99
C PHE A 198 -6.75 3.75 22.96
N GLY A 199 -6.69 2.62 23.69
CA GLY A 199 -7.78 1.64 23.68
C GLY A 199 -7.90 0.71 22.44
N ASN A 200 -7.16 0.93 21.34
CA ASN A 200 -7.09 0.05 20.16
C ASN A 200 -5.84 -0.86 20.08
N ASP A 201 -5.98 -2.07 19.50
CA ASP A 201 -4.86 -3.02 19.33
C ASP A 201 -3.84 -2.59 18.28
N SER A 202 -4.21 -1.69 17.36
CA SER A 202 -3.30 -1.06 16.39
C SER A 202 -3.17 0.45 16.65
N CYS A 203 -1.96 0.98 16.53
CA CYS A 203 -1.62 2.37 16.82
C CYS A 203 -1.26 3.19 15.59
N TYR A 204 -2.27 3.59 14.82
CA TYR A 204 -2.11 4.54 13.72
C TYR A 204 -1.69 5.97 14.15
N PRO A 205 -2.14 6.51 15.30
CA PRO A 205 -1.68 7.83 15.76
C PRO A 205 -0.16 7.90 15.92
N LEU A 206 0.47 6.84 16.42
CA LEU A 206 1.92 6.76 16.52
C LEU A 206 2.57 6.60 15.14
N ALA A 207 2.01 5.72 14.30
CA ALA A 207 2.48 5.46 12.95
C ALA A 207 2.45 6.71 12.04
N PHE A 208 1.46 7.60 12.19
CA PHE A 208 1.40 8.88 11.47
C PHE A 208 2.08 10.03 12.23
N GLY A 209 2.07 10.00 13.56
CA GLY A 209 2.63 11.05 14.42
C GLY A 209 4.15 11.19 14.34
N ILE A 210 4.91 10.08 14.29
CA ILE A 210 6.38 10.18 14.13
C ILE A 210 6.77 10.75 12.76
N PRO A 211 6.20 10.27 11.63
CA PRO A 211 6.36 10.95 10.33
C PRO A 211 6.06 12.44 10.36
N ALA A 212 5.00 12.87 11.07
CA ALA A 212 4.66 14.29 11.22
C ALA A 212 5.76 15.04 11.99
N PHE A 213 6.20 14.51 13.13
CA PHE A 213 7.27 15.08 13.93
C PHE A 213 8.59 15.20 13.16
N LEU A 214 8.99 14.14 12.46
CA LEU A 214 10.21 14.15 11.64
C LEU A 214 10.14 15.16 10.49
N MET A 215 8.96 15.36 9.88
CA MET A 215 8.77 16.37 8.84
C MET A 215 8.91 17.80 9.39
N ILE A 216 8.40 18.06 10.61
CA ILE A 216 8.58 19.35 11.30
C ILE A 216 10.08 19.58 11.59
N VAL A 217 10.77 18.57 12.13
CA VAL A 217 12.21 18.64 12.40
C VAL A 217 12.99 18.90 11.11
N ALA A 218 12.66 18.20 10.01
CA ALA A 218 13.28 18.40 8.70
C ALA A 218 13.15 19.86 8.23
N THR A 219 11.93 20.41 8.34
CA THR A 219 11.63 21.79 7.96
C THR A 219 12.40 22.81 8.80
N LEU A 220 12.50 22.59 10.12
CA LEU A 220 13.26 23.45 11.03
C LEU A 220 14.77 23.40 10.74
N VAL A 221 15.31 22.20 10.50
CA VAL A 221 16.72 22.00 10.13
C VAL A 221 17.02 22.65 8.78
N PHE A 222 16.12 22.52 7.80
CA PHE A 222 16.26 23.19 6.52
C PHE A 222 16.27 24.71 6.69
N MET A 223 15.34 25.27 7.47
CA MET A 223 15.29 26.72 7.73
C MET A 223 16.52 27.23 8.50
N ALA A 224 17.08 26.46 9.44
CA ALA A 224 18.31 26.83 10.14
C ALA A 224 19.49 27.02 9.17
N GLY A 225 19.55 26.25 8.08
CA GLY A 225 20.55 26.38 7.02
C GLY A 225 20.37 27.62 6.12
N SER A 226 19.29 28.38 6.27
CA SER A 226 18.92 29.49 5.38
C SER A 226 19.97 30.59 5.24
N TYR A 227 20.80 30.79 6.27
CA TYR A 227 21.92 31.75 6.27
C TYR A 227 23.12 31.28 5.45
N TRP A 228 23.26 29.98 5.23
CA TRP A 228 24.41 29.38 4.53
C TRP A 228 24.09 28.94 3.10
N TYR A 229 22.81 28.86 2.73
CA TYR A 229 22.43 28.46 1.38
C TYR A 229 22.69 29.54 0.34
N LYS A 230 23.16 29.10 -0.82
CA LYS A 230 23.14 29.89 -2.05
C LYS A 230 21.72 29.86 -2.63
N LYS A 231 21.07 31.02 -2.68
CA LYS A 231 19.69 31.20 -3.19
C LYS A 231 19.75 31.85 -4.57
N VAL A 232 19.51 31.04 -5.61
CA VAL A 232 19.50 31.49 -7.01
C VAL A 232 18.16 32.16 -7.30
N PRO A 233 18.11 33.31 -8.02
CA PRO A 233 16.86 33.95 -8.40
C PRO A 233 16.01 33.05 -9.33
N PRO A 234 14.68 33.22 -9.34
CA PRO A 234 13.79 32.51 -10.24
C PRO A 234 14.16 32.75 -11.72
N LYS A 235 13.98 31.73 -12.56
CA LYS A 235 14.26 31.76 -14.00
C LYS A 235 12.94 31.90 -14.79
N GLU A 236 13.00 32.10 -16.10
CA GLU A 236 11.79 32.07 -16.93
C GLU A 236 11.10 30.69 -16.85
N ASN A 237 9.76 30.68 -16.79
CA ASN A 237 8.98 29.44 -16.79
C ASN A 237 9.03 28.75 -18.16
N ILE A 238 9.92 27.77 -18.27
CA ILE A 238 10.17 27.00 -19.50
C ILE A 238 8.90 26.28 -19.98
N ILE A 239 8.08 25.76 -19.05
CA ILE A 239 6.81 25.08 -19.37
C ILE A 239 5.86 26.01 -20.14
N PHE A 240 5.63 27.23 -19.65
CA PHE A 240 4.75 28.19 -20.32
C PHE A 240 5.31 28.62 -21.68
N ARG A 241 6.63 28.73 -21.81
CA ARG A 241 7.29 29.03 -23.09
C ARG A 241 7.10 27.92 -24.12
N VAL A 242 7.21 26.64 -23.72
CA VAL A 242 6.92 25.49 -24.60
C VAL A 242 5.45 25.49 -25.03
N ILE A 243 4.52 25.64 -24.09
CA ILE A 243 3.06 25.69 -24.38
C ILE A 243 2.74 26.86 -25.33
N GLY A 244 3.29 28.05 -25.07
CA GLY A 244 3.10 29.23 -25.92
C GLY A 244 3.65 29.03 -27.34
N THR A 245 4.79 28.37 -27.48
CA THR A 245 5.38 28.04 -28.79
C THR A 245 4.49 27.06 -29.57
N ILE A 246 3.96 26.03 -28.89
CA ILE A 246 3.03 25.06 -29.47
C ILE A 246 1.73 25.76 -29.91
N PHE A 247 1.15 26.60 -29.05
CA PHE A 247 -0.09 27.33 -29.36
C PHE A 247 0.10 28.26 -30.57
N THR A 248 1.21 29.00 -30.62
CA THR A 248 1.56 29.85 -31.76
C THR A 248 1.73 29.03 -33.05
N ALA A 249 2.40 27.87 -32.98
CA ALA A 249 2.54 26.97 -34.13
C ALA A 249 1.18 26.46 -34.64
N LEU A 250 0.30 26.04 -33.74
CA LEU A 250 -1.04 25.54 -34.08
C LEU A 250 -1.92 26.66 -34.66
N ARG A 251 -1.94 27.83 -34.04
CA ARG A 251 -2.66 29.00 -34.54
C ARG A 251 -2.19 29.40 -35.94
N ASN A 252 -0.88 29.46 -36.15
CA ASN A 252 -0.30 29.81 -37.44
C ASN A 252 -0.54 28.73 -38.50
N LYS A 253 -0.59 27.44 -38.12
CA LYS A 253 -0.97 26.35 -39.01
C LYS A 253 -2.43 26.45 -39.45
N LEU A 254 -3.34 26.75 -38.51
CA LEU A 254 -4.77 26.91 -38.78
C LEU A 254 -5.08 28.18 -39.60
N SER A 255 -4.27 29.23 -39.43
CA SER A 255 -4.40 30.50 -40.14
C SER A 255 -3.66 30.55 -41.49
N SER A 256 -2.80 29.57 -41.78
CA SER A 256 -2.00 29.55 -43.01
C SER A 256 -2.80 28.97 -44.16
N SER A 257 -3.10 29.80 -45.17
CA SER A 257 -3.52 29.34 -46.48
C SER A 257 -2.32 28.68 -47.20
N SER A 258 -2.56 27.53 -47.83
CA SER A 258 -1.70 26.53 -48.50
C SER A 258 -0.34 26.87 -49.15
N SER A 259 0.20 28.10 -49.12
CA SER A 259 1.32 28.50 -50.00
C SER A 259 2.74 28.15 -49.53
N HIS A 260 2.95 27.67 -48.30
CA HIS A 260 4.27 27.18 -47.84
C HIS A 260 4.12 25.94 -46.93
N HIS A 261 4.39 24.76 -47.50
CA HIS A 261 4.42 23.51 -46.74
C HIS A 261 5.77 23.40 -46.01
N ARG A 262 5.76 23.45 -44.67
CA ARG A 262 6.94 23.15 -43.84
C ARG A 262 6.99 21.64 -43.60
N SER A 263 8.19 21.09 -43.39
CA SER A 263 8.37 19.63 -43.16
C SER A 263 7.79 19.16 -41.83
N HIS A 264 7.70 20.04 -40.83
CA HIS A 264 7.11 19.74 -39.52
C HIS A 264 6.17 20.87 -39.06
N TRP A 265 5.03 20.51 -38.45
CA TRP A 265 3.99 21.46 -38.04
C TRP A 265 4.46 22.48 -36.99
N LEU A 266 5.44 22.13 -36.16
CA LEU A 266 5.99 23.03 -35.14
C LEU A 266 6.77 24.22 -35.75
N GLU A 267 7.24 24.11 -36.99
CA GLU A 267 7.98 25.19 -37.67
C GLU A 267 7.09 26.37 -38.06
N TYR A 268 5.77 26.20 -38.05
CA TYR A 268 4.81 27.30 -38.25
C TYR A 268 4.89 28.35 -37.13
N SER A 269 5.54 28.05 -35.99
CA SER A 269 5.88 29.06 -34.97
C SER A 269 6.86 30.13 -35.47
N LEU A 270 7.61 29.87 -36.55
CA LEU A 270 8.52 30.83 -37.17
C LEU A 270 7.85 31.71 -38.23
N ASN A 271 6.54 31.56 -38.47
CA ASN A 271 5.84 32.38 -39.45
C ASN A 271 5.85 33.86 -39.01
N GLY A 272 6.49 34.71 -39.80
CA GLY A 272 6.69 36.14 -39.48
C GLY A 272 7.99 36.46 -38.72
N HIS A 273 8.79 35.45 -38.35
CA HIS A 273 10.09 35.63 -37.72
C HIS A 273 11.22 35.56 -38.76
N ASP A 274 11.82 36.70 -39.10
CA ASP A 274 12.98 36.73 -39.99
C ASP A 274 14.25 36.39 -39.20
N CYS A 275 14.73 35.15 -39.39
CA CYS A 275 15.95 34.65 -38.75
C CYS A 275 17.19 35.46 -39.14
N ALA A 276 17.22 36.14 -40.29
CA ALA A 276 18.38 36.93 -40.70
C ALA A 276 18.49 38.28 -39.95
N MET A 277 17.38 38.74 -39.35
CA MET A 277 17.28 40.08 -38.76
C MET A 277 17.31 40.10 -37.23
N SER A 278 17.23 38.95 -36.54
CA SER A 278 17.28 38.93 -35.06
C SER A 278 18.72 39.14 -34.54
N PRO A 279 18.92 39.97 -33.49
CA PRO A 279 20.25 40.22 -32.91
C PRO A 279 20.96 38.93 -32.45
N GLU A 280 20.20 37.99 -31.91
CA GLU A 280 20.67 36.69 -31.41
C GLU A 280 21.14 35.77 -32.55
N CYS A 281 20.55 35.85 -33.74
CA CYS A 281 20.94 35.03 -34.88
C CYS A 281 22.20 35.56 -35.60
N LYS A 282 22.42 36.88 -35.59
CA LYS A 282 23.68 37.49 -36.06
C LYS A 282 24.88 37.08 -35.19
N ALA A 283 24.67 36.94 -33.88
CA ALA A 283 25.70 36.48 -32.92
C ALA A 283 26.06 34.99 -33.07
N LEU A 284 25.23 34.19 -33.75
CA LEU A 284 25.40 32.75 -33.91
C LEU A 284 25.81 32.34 -35.34
N HIS A 285 26.39 33.26 -36.13
CA HIS A 285 26.90 32.99 -37.48
C HIS A 285 25.90 32.27 -38.41
N GLY A 286 24.62 32.65 -38.35
CA GLY A 286 23.57 32.10 -39.23
C GLY A 286 22.72 30.97 -38.62
N ASN A 287 23.04 30.52 -37.40
CA ASN A 287 22.18 29.58 -36.66
C ASN A 287 21.21 30.32 -35.73
N CYS A 288 19.93 30.35 -36.07
CA CYS A 288 18.92 31.03 -35.26
C CYS A 288 18.65 30.29 -33.94
N ALA A 289 18.85 30.95 -32.79
CA ALA A 289 18.54 30.41 -31.46
C ALA A 289 17.10 29.88 -31.34
N GLN A 290 16.14 30.58 -31.97
CA GLN A 290 14.73 30.17 -32.01
C GLN A 290 14.51 28.90 -32.83
N ARG A 291 15.25 28.71 -33.94
CA ARG A 291 15.18 27.48 -34.75
C ARG A 291 15.76 26.28 -34.01
N ARG A 292 16.83 26.47 -33.24
CA ARG A 292 17.40 25.45 -32.34
C ARG A 292 16.42 25.06 -31.25
N TYR A 293 15.79 26.04 -30.60
CA TYR A 293 14.75 25.80 -29.58
C TYR A 293 13.55 25.00 -30.13
N ILE A 294 13.13 25.24 -31.38
CA ILE A 294 12.10 24.41 -32.03
C ILE A 294 12.59 22.97 -32.26
N GLY A 295 13.87 22.79 -32.60
CA GLY A 295 14.51 21.48 -32.66
C GLY A 295 14.46 20.74 -31.31
N ASP A 296 14.78 21.44 -30.23
CA ASP A 296 14.68 20.90 -28.86
C ASP A 296 13.25 20.46 -28.51
N ILE A 297 12.23 21.25 -28.89
CA ILE A 297 10.83 20.86 -28.67
C ILE A 297 10.45 19.65 -29.55
N LYS A 298 10.97 19.52 -30.77
CA LYS A 298 10.75 18.30 -31.58
C LYS A 298 11.32 17.06 -30.90
N GLN A 299 12.51 17.15 -30.30
CA GLN A 299 13.10 16.04 -29.54
C GLN A 299 12.26 15.72 -28.30
N LEU A 300 11.80 16.75 -27.58
CA LEU A 300 10.85 16.59 -26.47
C LEU A 300 9.61 15.77 -26.90
N PHE A 301 9.01 16.06 -28.05
CA PHE A 301 7.87 15.28 -28.57
C PHE A 301 8.23 13.83 -28.87
N ARG A 302 9.41 13.55 -29.45
CA ARG A 302 9.88 12.17 -29.68
C ARG A 302 10.02 11.41 -28.37
N VAL A 303 10.58 12.04 -27.33
CA VAL A 303 10.70 11.46 -25.99
C VAL A 303 9.32 11.24 -25.35
N ILE A 304 8.38 12.19 -25.48
CA ILE A 304 7.01 12.04 -24.98
C ILE A 304 6.30 10.84 -25.63
N VAL A 305 6.49 10.61 -26.92
CA VAL A 305 5.92 9.43 -27.60
C VAL A 305 6.46 8.13 -26.99
N MET A 306 7.76 8.08 -26.67
CA MET A 306 8.35 6.93 -25.96
C MET A 306 7.88 6.80 -24.50
N MET A 307 7.36 7.87 -23.90
CA MET A 307 6.76 7.84 -22.56
C MET A 307 5.31 7.34 -22.55
N ILE A 308 4.59 7.29 -23.68
CA ILE A 308 3.18 6.84 -23.73
C ILE A 308 2.98 5.42 -23.14
N PRO A 309 3.88 4.46 -23.37
CA PRO A 309 3.79 3.13 -22.77
C PRO A 309 4.17 3.06 -21.27
N VAL A 310 4.90 4.06 -20.74
CA VAL A 310 5.44 4.07 -19.37
C VAL A 310 4.37 4.04 -18.26
N PRO A 311 3.23 4.74 -18.36
CA PRO A 311 2.16 4.65 -17.36
C PRO A 311 1.72 3.23 -17.01
N MET A 312 1.75 2.30 -17.98
CA MET A 312 1.37 0.90 -17.70
C MET A 312 2.34 0.22 -16.73
N PHE A 313 3.64 0.53 -16.82
CA PHE A 313 4.63 0.03 -15.86
C PHE A 313 4.29 0.51 -14.45
N TRP A 314 3.98 1.80 -14.27
CA TRP A 314 3.62 2.36 -12.96
C TRP A 314 2.30 1.80 -12.42
N ALA A 315 1.31 1.58 -13.30
CA ALA A 315 0.06 0.93 -12.95
C ALA A 315 0.25 -0.47 -12.33
N LEU A 316 1.30 -1.20 -12.74
CA LEU A 316 1.69 -2.48 -12.14
C LEU A 316 2.56 -2.27 -10.89
N TYR A 317 3.60 -1.45 -11.01
CA TYR A 317 4.60 -1.26 -9.97
C TYR A 317 4.02 -0.76 -8.65
N ASP A 318 3.14 0.24 -8.68
CA ASP A 318 2.62 0.87 -7.46
C ASP A 318 1.58 0.02 -6.72
N GLN A 319 1.10 -1.10 -7.30
CA GLN A 319 0.20 -2.04 -6.60
C GLN A 319 0.90 -2.78 -5.45
N GLN A 320 2.22 -2.70 -5.36
CA GLN A 320 3.00 -3.20 -4.21
C GLN A 320 2.54 -2.58 -2.88
N GLY A 321 2.08 -1.32 -2.88
CA GLY A 321 1.61 -0.64 -1.68
C GLY A 321 0.12 -0.81 -1.38
N SER A 322 -0.64 -1.43 -2.29
CA SER A 322 -2.09 -1.62 -2.19
C SER A 322 -2.46 -3.09 -2.28
N THR A 323 -2.68 -3.61 -3.48
CA THR A 323 -3.22 -4.95 -3.70
C THR A 323 -2.29 -6.06 -3.20
N TRP A 324 -0.97 -5.87 -3.25
CA TRP A 324 -0.02 -6.86 -2.72
C TRP A 324 0.00 -6.89 -1.19
N VAL A 325 -0.25 -5.75 -0.53
CA VAL A 325 -0.46 -5.71 0.94
C VAL A 325 -1.75 -6.45 1.29
N LEU A 326 -2.83 -6.24 0.54
CA LEU A 326 -4.09 -6.96 0.74
C LEU A 326 -3.97 -8.48 0.49
N GLN A 327 -3.18 -8.89 -0.50
CA GLN A 327 -2.83 -10.30 -0.71
C GLN A 327 -2.09 -10.87 0.50
N ALA A 328 -1.12 -10.14 1.06
CA ALA A 328 -0.32 -10.58 2.20
C ALA A 328 -1.15 -10.77 3.49
N ILE A 329 -2.28 -10.05 3.66
CA ILE A 329 -3.22 -10.31 4.78
C ILE A 329 -3.78 -11.74 4.71
N GLY A 330 -3.97 -12.29 3.52
CA GLY A 330 -4.44 -13.66 3.30
C GLY A 330 -3.36 -14.73 3.42
N MET A 331 -2.14 -14.37 3.83
CA MET A 331 -0.98 -15.25 3.90
C MET A 331 -0.53 -15.49 5.34
N ASP A 332 0.22 -16.57 5.57
CA ASP A 332 0.82 -16.90 6.86
C ASP A 332 2.14 -16.12 7.03
N GLY A 333 2.10 -15.12 7.91
CA GLY A 333 3.23 -14.26 8.26
C GLY A 333 4.24 -14.89 9.22
N ASN A 334 3.98 -16.08 9.77
CA ASN A 334 4.89 -16.71 10.72
C ASN A 334 6.06 -17.38 9.98
N VAL A 335 7.26 -16.83 10.15
CA VAL A 335 8.49 -17.34 9.55
C VAL A 335 9.48 -17.63 10.66
N TRP A 336 9.74 -18.92 10.91
CA TRP A 336 10.70 -19.37 11.92
C TRP A 336 10.44 -18.78 13.33
N GLY A 337 9.18 -18.58 13.70
CA GLY A 337 8.78 -18.01 15.01
C GLY A 337 8.78 -16.48 15.06
N TRP A 338 9.10 -15.81 13.95
CA TRP A 338 8.97 -14.36 13.79
C TRP A 338 7.76 -14.05 12.93
N GLU A 339 6.95 -13.10 13.37
CA GLU A 339 5.79 -12.63 12.63
C GLU A 339 6.19 -11.48 11.70
N ILE A 340 6.07 -11.68 10.40
CA ILE A 340 6.24 -10.65 9.37
C ILE A 340 4.87 -10.03 9.08
N LEU A 341 4.76 -8.71 9.25
CA LEU A 341 3.51 -8.00 8.98
C LEU A 341 3.31 -7.81 7.45
N PRO A 342 2.07 -7.84 6.94
CA PRO A 342 1.78 -7.68 5.51
C PRO A 342 2.39 -6.42 4.87
N ASP A 343 2.31 -5.29 5.56
CA ASP A 343 2.81 -3.98 5.13
C ASP A 343 4.34 -3.82 5.27
N GLN A 344 5.05 -4.78 5.87
CA GLN A 344 6.52 -4.82 5.89
C GLN A 344 7.12 -5.40 4.62
N MET A 345 6.34 -6.09 3.78
CA MET A 345 6.85 -6.72 2.56
C MET A 345 7.43 -5.71 1.55
N GLY A 346 6.98 -4.44 1.61
CA GLY A 346 7.57 -3.34 0.84
C GLY A 346 9.06 -3.08 1.12
N VAL A 347 9.59 -3.48 2.29
CA VAL A 347 11.01 -3.37 2.63
C VAL A 347 11.89 -4.14 1.64
N LEU A 348 11.40 -5.28 1.13
CA LEU A 348 12.14 -6.10 0.16
C LEU A 348 12.51 -5.30 -1.07
N ASN A 349 11.59 -4.49 -1.61
CA ASN A 349 11.87 -3.68 -2.78
C ASN A 349 13.02 -2.69 -2.53
N ALA A 350 12.97 -1.93 -1.43
CA ALA A 350 14.02 -0.97 -1.09
C ALA A 350 15.40 -1.63 -0.90
N PHE A 351 15.43 -2.79 -0.23
CA PHE A 351 16.65 -3.57 -0.05
C PHE A 351 17.19 -4.13 -1.38
N LEU A 352 16.31 -4.70 -2.21
CA LEU A 352 16.67 -5.31 -3.48
C LEU A 352 17.18 -4.27 -4.48
N ILE A 353 16.66 -3.03 -4.50
CA ILE A 353 17.19 -1.95 -5.34
C ILE A 353 18.66 -1.67 -5.01
N LEU A 354 18.97 -1.51 -3.72
CA LEU A 354 20.35 -1.25 -3.25
C LEU A 354 21.32 -2.37 -3.63
N PHE A 355 20.83 -3.60 -3.68
CA PHE A 355 21.61 -4.77 -4.10
C PHE A 355 21.68 -4.94 -5.63
N PHE A 356 20.57 -4.72 -6.35
CA PHE A 356 20.44 -4.98 -7.78
C PHE A 356 21.15 -3.93 -8.64
N ILE A 357 21.18 -2.66 -8.23
CA ILE A 357 21.92 -1.64 -9.00
C ILE A 357 23.39 -2.03 -9.22
N PRO A 358 24.19 -2.29 -8.16
CA PRO A 358 25.58 -2.68 -8.35
C PRO A 358 25.72 -4.05 -9.02
N LEU A 359 24.82 -5.01 -8.73
CA LEU A 359 24.81 -6.33 -9.36
C LEU A 359 24.59 -6.23 -10.88
N PHE A 360 23.61 -5.43 -11.32
CA PHE A 360 23.27 -5.29 -12.72
C PHE A 360 24.39 -4.55 -13.48
N GLN A 361 24.91 -3.46 -12.90
CA GLN A 361 26.01 -2.69 -13.51
C GLN A 361 27.33 -3.48 -13.58
N SER A 362 27.67 -4.24 -12.54
CA SER A 362 28.99 -4.89 -12.45
C SER A 362 29.02 -6.30 -13.05
N LEU A 363 27.90 -7.02 -13.04
CA LEU A 363 27.83 -8.42 -13.44
C LEU A 363 26.85 -8.65 -14.59
N VAL A 364 25.58 -8.28 -14.45
CA VAL A 364 24.52 -8.67 -15.40
C VAL A 364 24.72 -8.02 -16.78
N TYR A 365 24.85 -6.69 -16.83
CA TYR A 365 25.01 -5.99 -18.12
C TYR A 365 26.32 -6.39 -18.82
N PRO A 366 27.50 -6.40 -18.16
CA PRO A 366 28.72 -6.84 -18.81
C PRO A 366 28.69 -8.31 -19.25
N ALA A 367 28.00 -9.20 -18.51
CA ALA A 367 27.86 -10.59 -18.91
C ALA A 367 27.02 -10.75 -20.19
N ILE A 368 25.92 -10.00 -20.31
CA ILE A 368 25.07 -10.02 -21.52
C ILE A 368 25.82 -9.44 -22.72
N GLU A 369 26.57 -8.36 -22.51
CA GLU A 369 27.41 -7.75 -23.56
C GLU A 369 28.54 -8.70 -24.00
N ARG A 370 29.14 -9.46 -23.07
CA ARG A 370 30.11 -10.52 -23.41
C ARG A 370 29.48 -11.66 -24.22
N CYS A 371 28.18 -11.91 -24.07
CA CYS A 371 27.43 -12.86 -24.89
C CYS A 371 27.09 -12.32 -26.29
N GLY A 372 27.53 -11.10 -26.65
CA GLY A 372 27.36 -10.51 -27.97
C GLY A 372 26.08 -9.68 -28.14
N PHE A 373 25.34 -9.40 -27.05
CA PHE A 373 24.13 -8.57 -27.10
C PHE A 373 24.39 -7.18 -26.55
N GLU A 374 24.34 -6.17 -27.42
CA GLU A 374 24.45 -4.77 -27.01
C GLU A 374 23.19 -4.30 -26.27
N LEU A 375 23.35 -3.83 -25.04
CA LEU A 375 22.25 -3.41 -24.16
C LEU A 375 22.03 -1.90 -24.24
N THR A 376 21.31 -1.45 -25.27
CA THR A 376 20.84 -0.06 -25.34
C THR A 376 19.81 0.26 -24.25
N MET A 377 19.65 1.53 -23.89
CA MET A 377 18.69 1.96 -22.86
C MET A 377 17.25 1.50 -23.17
N LEU A 378 16.83 1.58 -24.44
CA LEU A 378 15.50 1.13 -24.87
C LEU A 378 15.33 -0.39 -24.79
N ARG A 379 16.39 -1.17 -25.07
CA ARG A 379 16.36 -2.63 -24.88
C ARG A 379 16.26 -2.99 -23.41
N LYS A 380 17.00 -2.30 -22.53
CA LYS A 380 16.88 -2.46 -21.07
C LYS A 380 15.46 -2.18 -20.60
N MET A 381 14.85 -1.07 -21.04
CA MET A 381 13.46 -0.75 -20.72
C MET A 381 12.48 -1.83 -21.21
N ALA A 382 12.62 -2.31 -22.45
CA ALA A 382 11.78 -3.39 -22.97
C ALA A 382 11.90 -4.67 -22.13
N CYS A 383 13.12 -5.10 -21.77
CA CYS A 383 13.35 -6.23 -20.88
C CYS A 383 12.72 -6.01 -19.50
N GLY A 384 12.89 -4.82 -18.92
CA GLY A 384 12.30 -4.46 -17.64
C GLY A 384 10.78 -4.59 -17.65
N GLY A 385 10.12 -4.17 -18.74
CA GLY A 385 8.68 -4.28 -18.87
C GLY A 385 8.17 -5.72 -19.01
N VAL A 386 8.93 -6.60 -19.68
CA VAL A 386 8.64 -8.05 -19.71
C VAL A 386 8.77 -8.66 -18.31
N LEU A 387 9.80 -8.27 -17.54
CA LEU A 387 9.94 -8.70 -16.15
C LEU A 387 8.77 -8.23 -15.29
N THR A 388 8.31 -6.98 -15.44
CA THR A 388 7.12 -6.47 -14.75
C THR A 388 5.88 -7.32 -15.05
N ALA A 389 5.67 -7.70 -16.32
CA ALA A 389 4.57 -8.60 -16.68
C ALA A 389 4.71 -9.98 -16.02
N LEU A 390 5.92 -10.56 -16.03
CA LEU A 390 6.21 -11.84 -15.39
C LEU A 390 5.96 -11.80 -13.88
N ALA A 391 6.32 -10.71 -13.20
CA ALA A 391 6.04 -10.53 -11.77
C ALA A 391 4.54 -10.61 -11.47
N PHE A 392 3.69 -10.06 -12.36
CA PHE A 392 2.24 -10.12 -12.23
C PHE A 392 1.64 -11.50 -12.54
N PHE A 393 2.24 -12.26 -13.48
CA PHE A 393 1.87 -13.66 -13.66
C PHE A 393 2.21 -14.49 -12.42
N VAL A 394 3.39 -14.28 -11.82
CA VAL A 394 3.77 -14.95 -10.56
C VAL A 394 2.81 -14.54 -9.43
N CYS A 395 2.50 -13.25 -9.32
CA CYS A 395 1.54 -12.75 -8.33
C CYS A 395 0.13 -13.33 -8.50
N GLY A 396 -0.35 -13.46 -9.73
CA GLY A 396 -1.62 -14.13 -10.03
C GLY A 396 -1.61 -15.61 -9.60
N VAL A 397 -0.52 -16.34 -9.84
CA VAL A 397 -0.38 -17.73 -9.38
C VAL A 397 -0.38 -17.82 -7.85
N VAL A 398 0.35 -16.94 -7.15
CA VAL A 398 0.32 -16.86 -5.68
C VAL A 398 -1.10 -16.56 -5.19
N GLN A 399 -1.82 -15.65 -5.85
CA GLN A 399 -3.20 -15.31 -5.51
C GLN A 399 -4.15 -16.51 -5.65
N LEU A 400 -3.97 -17.37 -6.67
CA LEU A 400 -4.77 -18.59 -6.80
C LEU A 400 -4.60 -19.52 -5.59
N PHE A 401 -3.39 -19.65 -5.06
CA PHE A 401 -3.15 -20.41 -3.84
C PHE A 401 -3.79 -19.74 -2.61
N VAL A 402 -3.71 -18.42 -2.49
CA VAL A 402 -4.35 -17.67 -1.39
C VAL A 402 -5.86 -17.82 -1.44
N ASN A 403 -6.48 -17.72 -2.63
CA ASN A 403 -7.92 -17.86 -2.86
C ASN A 403 -8.45 -19.21 -2.33
N SER A 404 -7.64 -20.28 -2.37
CA SER A 404 -8.05 -21.60 -1.83
C SER A 404 -8.29 -21.62 -0.31
N SER A 405 -7.74 -20.63 0.41
CA SER A 405 -7.91 -20.48 1.85
C SER A 405 -8.96 -19.43 2.24
N LEU A 406 -9.47 -18.66 1.28
CA LEU A 406 -10.45 -17.61 1.55
C LEU A 406 -11.84 -18.21 1.71
N PRO A 407 -12.67 -17.64 2.60
CA PRO A 407 -14.06 -18.05 2.75
C PRO A 407 -14.86 -17.70 1.49
N TYR A 408 -15.73 -18.60 1.05
CA TYR A 408 -16.73 -18.26 0.04
C TYR A 408 -17.81 -17.39 0.68
N LEU A 409 -17.92 -16.14 0.23
CA LEU A 409 -18.96 -15.21 0.66
C LEU A 409 -20.19 -15.38 -0.24
N PRO A 410 -21.40 -15.56 0.33
CA PRO A 410 -22.61 -15.78 -0.46
C PRO A 410 -22.94 -14.56 -1.33
N ALA A 411 -23.36 -14.81 -2.57
CA ALA A 411 -23.85 -13.78 -3.49
C ALA A 411 -25.18 -13.15 -3.00
N SER A 412 -25.65 -12.10 -3.68
CA SER A 412 -26.86 -11.34 -3.29
C SER A 412 -28.14 -12.16 -3.19
N ASN A 413 -28.20 -13.31 -3.87
CA ASN A 413 -29.31 -14.24 -3.90
C ASN A 413 -28.95 -15.62 -3.30
N GLU A 414 -27.84 -15.70 -2.58
CA GLU A 414 -27.36 -16.94 -1.96
C GLU A 414 -27.28 -16.83 -0.44
N ALA A 415 -27.42 -17.96 0.26
CA ALA A 415 -27.12 -18.09 1.69
C ALA A 415 -26.31 -19.36 1.95
N HIS A 416 -25.38 -19.33 2.91
CA HIS A 416 -24.55 -20.49 3.27
C HIS A 416 -24.95 -21.08 4.60
N LEU A 417 -24.96 -22.41 4.69
CA LEU A 417 -25.14 -23.13 5.93
C LEU A 417 -23.95 -24.05 6.21
N THR A 418 -23.44 -23.94 7.44
CA THR A 418 -22.45 -24.83 8.03
C THR A 418 -23.09 -25.59 9.19
N ILE A 419 -23.07 -26.93 9.16
CA ILE A 419 -23.67 -27.76 10.23
C ILE A 419 -22.57 -28.40 11.08
N ILE A 420 -22.57 -28.12 12.37
CA ILE A 420 -21.60 -28.62 13.35
C ILE A 420 -22.26 -29.64 14.27
N ASN A 421 -21.70 -30.85 14.31
CA ASN A 421 -22.14 -31.91 15.21
C ASN A 421 -21.21 -31.99 16.45
N THR A 422 -21.66 -31.52 17.61
CA THR A 422 -20.91 -31.61 18.88
C THR A 422 -21.32 -32.81 19.73
N LEU A 423 -22.28 -33.63 19.27
CA LEU A 423 -22.73 -34.81 20.03
C LEU A 423 -21.60 -35.86 20.10
N PRO A 424 -21.30 -36.40 21.29
CA PRO A 424 -20.15 -37.29 21.48
C PRO A 424 -20.36 -38.70 20.87
N THR A 425 -21.60 -39.15 20.73
CA THR A 425 -21.94 -40.54 20.38
C THR A 425 -22.73 -40.69 19.09
N CYS A 426 -23.17 -39.58 18.47
CA CYS A 426 -24.14 -39.61 17.38
C CYS A 426 -23.55 -39.18 16.04
N ASP A 427 -23.62 -40.06 15.05
CA ASP A 427 -23.40 -39.76 13.64
C ASP A 427 -24.77 -39.62 12.95
N PHE A 428 -24.89 -38.67 12.02
CA PHE A 428 -26.16 -38.41 11.32
C PHE A 428 -26.00 -38.54 9.81
N LYS A 429 -27.09 -38.91 9.14
CA LYS A 429 -27.31 -38.67 7.72
C LYS A 429 -28.24 -37.49 7.58
N VAL A 430 -27.76 -36.45 6.91
CA VAL A 430 -28.47 -35.19 6.73
C VAL A 430 -29.02 -35.14 5.31
N GLN A 431 -30.33 -34.94 5.20
CA GLN A 431 -31.02 -34.70 3.93
C GLN A 431 -31.59 -33.28 3.94
N ILE A 432 -31.32 -32.52 2.89
CA ILE A 432 -31.81 -31.15 2.72
C ILE A 432 -32.72 -31.11 1.52
N ASP A 433 -34.00 -30.85 1.75
CA ASP A 433 -35.05 -30.91 0.75
C ASP A 433 -34.97 -32.22 -0.08
N SER A 434 -34.81 -32.10 -1.39
CA SER A 434 -34.68 -33.19 -2.35
C SER A 434 -33.23 -33.50 -2.76
N ARG A 435 -32.21 -32.94 -2.07
CA ARG A 435 -30.79 -33.20 -2.35
C ARG A 435 -30.35 -34.58 -1.84
N GLU A 436 -29.25 -35.09 -2.39
CA GLU A 436 -28.65 -36.34 -1.91
C GLU A 436 -28.23 -36.23 -0.45
N PRO A 437 -28.52 -37.25 0.39
CA PRO A 437 -28.13 -37.24 1.78
C PRO A 437 -26.62 -37.38 1.94
N PHE A 438 -26.05 -36.68 2.91
CA PHE A 438 -24.63 -36.77 3.24
C PHE A 438 -24.42 -37.13 4.71
N ASP A 439 -23.29 -37.77 5.00
CA ASP A 439 -22.91 -38.17 6.36
C ASP A 439 -22.33 -36.96 7.13
N LEU A 440 -22.90 -36.71 8.31
CA LEU A 440 -22.45 -35.75 9.30
C LEU A 440 -21.86 -36.52 10.49
N LEU A 441 -20.55 -36.71 10.43
CA LEU A 441 -19.80 -37.45 11.44
C LEU A 441 -19.66 -36.65 12.74
N ARG A 442 -19.62 -37.38 13.85
CA ARG A 442 -19.36 -36.86 15.20
C ARG A 442 -17.95 -36.32 15.32
N THR A 443 -17.80 -35.36 16.23
CA THR A 443 -16.50 -34.81 16.57
C THR A 443 -15.74 -35.79 17.47
N THR A 444 -14.91 -36.66 16.88
CA THR A 444 -13.89 -37.41 17.64
C THR A 444 -12.64 -36.53 17.79
N GLY A 445 -11.98 -36.62 18.95
CA GLY A 445 -10.96 -35.67 19.36
C GLY A 445 -9.80 -35.45 18.39
N ILE A 446 -9.32 -34.20 18.39
CA ILE A 446 -7.99 -33.72 17.99
C ILE A 446 -7.61 -33.90 16.50
N ASN A 447 -8.40 -33.32 15.60
CA ASN A 447 -7.85 -32.60 14.45
C ASN A 447 -8.84 -31.53 13.98
N PRO A 448 -8.58 -30.23 14.21
CA PRO A 448 -9.43 -29.13 13.74
C PRO A 448 -9.56 -29.06 12.21
N GLU A 449 -8.63 -29.68 11.48
CA GLU A 449 -8.49 -29.56 10.03
C GLU A 449 -9.26 -30.63 9.23
N ASP A 450 -9.64 -31.76 9.84
CA ASP A 450 -10.15 -32.94 9.12
C ASP A 450 -11.67 -32.98 8.93
N LEU A 451 -12.40 -31.97 9.39
CA LEU A 451 -13.87 -31.94 9.35
C LEU A 451 -14.40 -30.57 8.89
N VAL A 452 -13.71 -29.92 7.94
CA VAL A 452 -14.23 -28.68 7.33
C VAL A 452 -15.61 -28.97 6.74
N THR A 453 -16.62 -28.45 7.44
CA THR A 453 -18.01 -28.51 7.04
C THR A 453 -18.13 -27.95 5.64
N LYS A 454 -18.67 -28.73 4.70
CA LYS A 454 -18.94 -28.24 3.34
C LYS A 454 -20.05 -27.19 3.44
N PRO A 455 -19.82 -25.94 2.99
CA PRO A 455 -20.86 -24.94 2.98
C PRO A 455 -21.96 -25.37 2.01
N ILE A 456 -23.20 -25.24 2.44
CA ILE A 456 -24.37 -25.57 1.62
C ILE A 456 -25.00 -24.27 1.16
N SER A 457 -24.96 -24.02 -0.15
CA SER A 457 -25.54 -22.82 -0.74
C SER A 457 -27.00 -23.04 -1.11
N PHE A 458 -27.84 -22.06 -0.75
CA PHE A 458 -29.24 -21.94 -1.16
C PHE A 458 -29.35 -20.74 -2.09
N SER A 459 -30.00 -20.90 -3.26
CA SER A 459 -30.13 -19.85 -4.27
C SER A 459 -31.60 -19.60 -4.62
N GLY A 460 -32.06 -18.34 -4.69
CA GLY A 460 -33.47 -18.01 -4.99
C GLY A 460 -33.97 -16.70 -4.36
N GLU A 461 -35.17 -16.73 -3.74
CA GLU A 461 -35.82 -15.56 -3.10
C GLU A 461 -34.94 -14.89 -2.02
N SER A 462 -35.32 -13.71 -1.52
CA SER A 462 -34.57 -13.03 -0.46
C SER A 462 -34.57 -13.80 0.88
N MET A 463 -35.47 -14.77 1.05
CA MET A 463 -35.63 -15.59 2.24
C MET A 463 -35.86 -17.06 1.86
N PHE A 464 -35.26 -17.98 2.61
CA PHE A 464 -35.34 -19.43 2.38
C PHE A 464 -35.72 -20.18 3.65
N GLN A 465 -36.55 -21.22 3.52
CA GLN A 465 -36.88 -22.15 4.61
C GLN A 465 -36.76 -23.59 4.11
N PRO A 466 -35.54 -24.16 4.06
CA PRO A 466 -35.36 -25.54 3.62
C PRO A 466 -35.76 -26.54 4.71
N ASN A 467 -36.19 -27.72 4.29
CA ASN A 467 -36.46 -28.84 5.16
C ASN A 467 -35.17 -29.64 5.36
N ILE A 468 -34.61 -29.60 6.58
CA ILE A 468 -33.37 -30.32 6.91
C ILE A 468 -33.71 -31.49 7.84
N THR A 469 -33.66 -32.71 7.30
CA THR A 469 -33.97 -33.93 8.03
C THR A 469 -32.69 -34.63 8.49
N PHE A 470 -32.61 -34.91 9.79
CA PHE A 470 -31.51 -35.62 10.42
C PHE A 470 -31.95 -37.04 10.78
N THR A 471 -31.31 -38.02 10.15
CA THR A 471 -31.55 -39.45 10.37
C THR A 471 -30.30 -40.10 10.96
N ASN A 472 -30.48 -41.19 11.70
CA ASN A 472 -29.37 -42.00 12.20
C ASN A 472 -29.83 -43.45 12.37
N ASP A 473 -28.87 -44.36 12.53
CA ASP A 473 -29.10 -45.79 12.77
C ASP A 473 -28.97 -46.17 14.27
N SER A 474 -28.60 -45.22 15.15
CA SER A 474 -28.32 -45.45 16.57
C SER A 474 -29.53 -45.11 17.47
N PRO A 475 -30.00 -46.03 18.33
CA PRO A 475 -31.23 -45.83 19.11
C PRO A 475 -31.16 -44.69 20.14
N ASN A 476 -29.96 -44.28 20.57
CA ASN A 476 -29.77 -43.22 21.56
C ASN A 476 -29.67 -41.81 20.95
N CYS A 477 -29.78 -41.69 19.63
CA CYS A 477 -29.58 -40.44 18.92
C CYS A 477 -30.93 -39.90 18.39
N PRO A 478 -31.21 -38.60 18.54
CA PRO A 478 -32.49 -38.03 18.12
C PRO A 478 -32.69 -38.13 16.61
N LYS A 479 -33.94 -38.26 16.15
CA LYS A 479 -34.33 -38.11 14.74
C LYS A 479 -35.28 -36.92 14.66
N PHE A 480 -34.97 -35.93 13.84
CA PHE A 480 -35.72 -34.67 13.80
C PHE A 480 -35.61 -34.00 12.44
N THR A 481 -36.54 -33.09 12.17
CA THR A 481 -36.50 -32.21 10.99
C THR A 481 -36.50 -30.76 11.46
N ALA A 482 -35.61 -29.96 10.90
CA ALA A 482 -35.47 -28.54 11.20
C ALA A 482 -35.96 -27.70 10.01
N HIS A 483 -36.58 -26.56 10.32
CA HIS A 483 -37.08 -25.57 9.35
C HIS A 483 -36.48 -24.18 9.62
N PRO A 484 -35.14 -24.02 9.50
CA PRO A 484 -34.49 -22.73 9.76
C PRO A 484 -34.85 -21.69 8.69
N THR A 485 -34.90 -20.42 9.09
CA THR A 485 -35.10 -19.31 8.15
C THR A 485 -33.77 -18.66 7.80
N PHE A 486 -33.44 -18.61 6.51
CA PHE A 486 -32.23 -17.98 6.01
C PHE A 486 -32.57 -16.73 5.21
N ILE A 487 -31.76 -15.70 5.36
CA ILE A 487 -31.82 -14.48 4.56
C ILE A 487 -30.66 -14.54 3.56
N ALA A 488 -30.91 -14.20 2.30
CA ALA A 488 -29.87 -14.09 1.29
C ALA A 488 -28.76 -13.12 1.75
N THR A 489 -27.53 -13.28 1.26
CA THR A 489 -26.29 -12.59 1.67
C THR A 489 -25.67 -13.01 3.00
N ASN A 490 -26.36 -13.82 3.82
CA ASN A 490 -25.87 -14.23 5.13
C ASN A 490 -25.27 -15.64 5.13
N SER A 491 -24.29 -15.85 6.01
CA SER A 491 -23.76 -17.17 6.33
C SER A 491 -24.29 -17.59 7.69
N TYR A 492 -24.72 -18.84 7.82
CA TYR A 492 -25.33 -19.40 9.01
C TYR A 492 -24.56 -20.61 9.50
N VAL A 493 -24.50 -20.75 10.82
CA VAL A 493 -23.99 -21.96 11.47
C VAL A 493 -25.11 -22.60 12.27
N MET A 494 -25.38 -23.87 11.99
CA MET A 494 -26.28 -24.71 12.77
C MET A 494 -25.46 -25.64 13.64
N THR A 495 -25.70 -25.63 14.95
CA THR A 495 -24.95 -26.43 15.92
C THR A 495 -25.87 -27.42 16.62
N LEU A 496 -25.51 -28.70 16.55
CA LEU A 496 -26.21 -29.79 17.24
C LEU A 496 -25.52 -30.06 18.56
N THR A 497 -26.25 -29.96 19.68
CA THR A 497 -25.73 -30.11 21.04
C THR A 497 -26.59 -31.10 21.85
N PRO A 498 -26.10 -31.64 22.98
CA PRO A 498 -26.92 -32.50 23.84
C PRO A 498 -28.22 -31.85 24.35
N ASN A 499 -28.29 -30.52 24.42
CA ASN A 499 -29.46 -29.79 24.89
C ASN A 499 -30.48 -29.48 23.78
N GLY A 500 -30.17 -29.76 22.52
CA GLY A 500 -30.98 -29.37 21.36
C GLY A 500 -30.12 -28.83 20.21
N TRP A 501 -30.77 -28.29 19.20
CA TRP A 501 -30.10 -27.64 18.07
C TRP A 501 -30.34 -26.14 18.06
N THR A 502 -29.39 -25.40 17.54
CA THR A 502 -29.48 -23.95 17.36
C THR A 502 -28.92 -23.54 16.02
N TYR A 503 -29.30 -22.37 15.51
CA TYR A 503 -28.73 -21.79 14.31
C TYR A 503 -28.64 -20.27 14.44
N ASN A 504 -27.56 -19.70 13.90
CA ASN A 504 -27.37 -18.26 13.91
C ASN A 504 -26.56 -17.77 12.72
N SER A 505 -26.76 -16.49 12.37
CA SER A 505 -25.92 -15.82 11.39
C SER A 505 -24.52 -15.60 11.97
N VAL A 506 -23.50 -15.81 11.14
CA VAL A 506 -22.09 -15.58 11.44
C VAL A 506 -21.45 -14.77 10.32
N LYS A 507 -20.40 -14.01 10.66
CA LYS A 507 -19.57 -13.30 9.69
C LYS A 507 -18.30 -14.13 9.47
N PRO A 508 -18.16 -14.88 8.36
CA PRO A 508 -17.01 -15.73 8.11
C PRO A 508 -15.80 -14.92 7.59
N GLN A 509 -15.68 -13.64 7.93
CA GLN A 509 -14.62 -12.81 7.39
C GLN A 509 -13.34 -13.06 8.18
N LYS A 510 -12.23 -13.31 7.47
CA LYS A 510 -10.91 -13.41 8.09
C LYS A 510 -10.53 -12.07 8.76
N PRO A 511 -9.69 -12.10 9.82
CA PRO A 511 -9.13 -10.90 10.43
C PRO A 511 -8.47 -9.99 9.41
N LYS A 512 -8.62 -8.68 9.61
CA LYS A 512 -8.25 -7.66 8.62
C LYS A 512 -7.03 -6.83 9.03
N SER A 513 -6.72 -6.79 10.32
CA SER A 513 -5.67 -5.98 10.94
C SER A 513 -4.25 -6.37 10.52
N GLY A 514 -4.04 -7.62 10.08
CA GLY A 514 -2.76 -8.09 9.59
C GLY A 514 -1.68 -8.17 10.67
N ASN A 515 -2.04 -8.34 11.96
CA ASN A 515 -1.09 -8.60 13.05
C ASN A 515 -1.18 -10.08 13.48
N GLY A 516 -1.30 -10.96 12.48
CA GLY A 516 -1.33 -12.40 12.70
C GLY A 516 -2.54 -12.90 13.48
N GLU A 517 -3.62 -12.12 13.59
CA GLU A 517 -4.78 -12.49 14.40
C GLU A 517 -5.57 -13.67 13.78
N PHE A 518 -6.32 -14.37 14.63
CA PHE A 518 -7.42 -15.27 14.24
C PHE A 518 -8.74 -14.74 14.81
N GLY A 519 -9.85 -15.02 14.14
CA GLY A 519 -11.18 -14.66 14.64
C GLY A 519 -11.73 -15.76 15.53
N ILE A 520 -12.33 -15.43 16.67
CA ILE A 520 -13.04 -16.39 17.52
C ILE A 520 -14.40 -15.87 17.98
N GLY A 521 -15.46 -16.57 17.59
CA GLY A 521 -16.81 -16.41 18.12
C GLY A 521 -17.12 -17.45 19.18
N ILE A 522 -18.09 -17.16 20.05
CA ILE A 522 -18.48 -18.06 21.14
C ILE A 522 -20.00 -18.26 21.15
N ASN A 523 -20.44 -19.53 21.11
CA ASN A 523 -21.80 -19.92 21.40
C ASN A 523 -21.86 -20.54 22.80
N LEU A 524 -22.53 -19.85 23.73
CA LEU A 524 -22.76 -20.29 25.10
C LEU A 524 -24.18 -20.86 25.23
N ILE A 525 -24.29 -22.17 25.34
CA ILE A 525 -25.55 -22.94 25.41
C ILE A 525 -25.57 -23.71 26.72
N VAL A 526 -25.48 -22.97 27.83
CA VAL A 526 -25.46 -23.52 29.19
C VAL A 526 -26.72 -23.07 29.92
N PRO A 527 -27.57 -24.00 30.39
CA PRO A 527 -28.72 -23.67 31.22
C PRO A 527 -28.32 -22.88 32.47
N CYS A 528 -29.17 -21.94 32.86
CA CYS A 528 -28.90 -21.02 33.97
C CYS A 528 -28.70 -21.71 35.33
N ASP A 529 -29.35 -22.85 35.56
CA ASP A 529 -29.19 -23.68 36.77
C ASP A 529 -27.81 -24.33 36.87
N LYS A 530 -27.04 -24.34 35.78
CA LYS A 530 -25.68 -24.88 35.70
C LYS A 530 -24.60 -23.81 35.74
N ILE A 531 -24.97 -22.54 35.75
CA ILE A 531 -24.01 -21.43 35.90
C ILE A 531 -23.61 -21.33 37.38
N PRO A 532 -22.30 -21.15 37.69
CA PRO A 532 -21.85 -21.06 39.08
C PRO A 532 -22.63 -20.00 39.86
N SER A 533 -23.09 -20.33 41.06
CA SER A 533 -23.83 -19.42 41.93
C SER A 533 -23.04 -18.19 42.37
N SER A 534 -21.71 -18.19 42.16
CA SER A 534 -20.85 -17.02 42.35
C SER A 534 -21.06 -15.94 41.28
N VAL A 535 -21.67 -16.26 40.14
CA VAL A 535 -22.03 -15.33 39.06
C VAL A 535 -23.44 -14.82 39.33
N THR A 536 -23.55 -13.69 40.02
CA THR A 536 -24.83 -13.21 40.61
C THR A 536 -25.41 -11.95 40.00
N TRP A 537 -24.66 -11.25 39.14
CA TRP A 537 -25.01 -9.90 38.67
C TRP A 537 -25.93 -9.84 37.45
N GLU A 538 -26.27 -10.97 36.81
CA GLU A 538 -27.11 -10.99 35.61
C GLU A 538 -28.12 -12.14 35.55
N SER A 539 -29.24 -11.85 34.87
CA SER A 539 -30.57 -12.40 35.12
C SER A 539 -30.78 -13.84 34.66
N CYS A 540 -30.33 -14.81 35.45
CA CYS A 540 -30.92 -16.15 35.45
C CYS A 540 -32.31 -16.22 36.12
N ASN A 541 -33.00 -15.08 36.26
CA ASN A 541 -34.32 -14.95 36.88
C ASN A 541 -35.42 -15.51 35.95
N GLY A 542 -35.53 -16.83 35.91
CA GLY A 542 -36.81 -17.49 35.65
C GLY A 542 -37.06 -18.06 34.25
N THR A 543 -36.13 -18.02 33.27
CA THR A 543 -35.98 -18.99 32.13
C THR A 543 -35.19 -18.48 30.90
N THR A 544 -34.68 -17.25 30.85
CA THR A 544 -34.13 -16.68 29.59
C THR A 544 -32.61 -16.48 29.58
N GLY A 545 -31.82 -17.55 29.77
CA GLY A 545 -30.38 -17.58 29.47
C GLY A 545 -29.45 -16.61 30.23
N TYR A 546 -28.14 -16.84 30.14
CA TYR A 546 -27.14 -15.89 30.66
C TYR A 546 -27.13 -14.62 29.80
N SER A 547 -27.24 -13.44 30.40
CA SER A 547 -27.20 -12.17 29.66
C SER A 547 -25.83 -11.51 29.59
N GLY A 548 -24.85 -12.00 30.34
CA GLY A 548 -23.66 -11.23 30.65
C GLY A 548 -22.51 -11.23 29.69
N ASN A 549 -21.49 -10.47 30.06
CA ASN A 549 -20.26 -10.34 29.30
C ASN A 549 -19.31 -11.49 29.60
N ILE A 550 -18.51 -11.87 28.60
CA ILE A 550 -17.42 -12.81 28.76
C ILE A 550 -16.11 -12.16 28.33
N ALA A 551 -15.01 -12.66 28.88
CA ALA A 551 -13.67 -12.22 28.55
C ALA A 551 -12.77 -13.41 28.20
N LEU A 552 -12.01 -13.31 27.10
CA LEU A 552 -10.88 -14.19 26.84
C LEU A 552 -9.61 -13.56 27.41
N CYS A 553 -8.88 -14.34 28.19
CA CYS A 553 -7.60 -13.93 28.76
C CYS A 553 -6.48 -14.88 28.36
N LYS A 554 -5.36 -14.33 27.90
CA LYS A 554 -4.17 -15.08 27.49
C LYS A 554 -3.48 -15.67 28.72
N VAL A 555 -3.12 -16.95 28.66
CA VAL A 555 -2.49 -17.67 29.77
C VAL A 555 -1.16 -18.26 29.31
N GLU A 556 -0.10 -18.06 30.08
CA GLU A 556 1.26 -18.55 29.78
C GLU A 556 1.53 -19.96 30.37
N THR A 557 0.81 -20.35 31.44
CA THR A 557 0.93 -21.65 32.14
C THR A 557 -0.44 -22.21 32.54
N ASP A 558 -0.61 -23.54 32.60
CA ASP A 558 -1.92 -24.15 32.89
C ASP A 558 -2.45 -23.87 34.32
N THR A 559 -1.56 -23.49 35.24
CA THR A 559 -1.88 -23.13 36.62
C THR A 559 -2.45 -21.70 36.71
N VAL A 560 -3.72 -21.60 37.09
CA VAL A 560 -4.41 -20.33 37.39
C VAL A 560 -4.08 -19.93 38.83
N SER A 561 -2.85 -19.49 39.10
CA SER A 561 -2.49 -19.11 40.47
C SER A 561 -2.97 -17.70 40.85
N ASP A 562 -3.27 -16.81 39.87
CA ASP A 562 -3.80 -15.46 40.13
C ASP A 562 -4.70 -14.97 38.98
N ALA A 563 -6.01 -15.28 39.02
CA ALA A 563 -6.98 -14.88 37.99
C ALA A 563 -7.06 -13.34 37.79
N GLU A 564 -6.82 -12.56 38.86
CA GLU A 564 -6.93 -11.10 38.87
C GLU A 564 -5.80 -10.41 38.06
N HIS A 565 -4.60 -11.01 38.03
CA HIS A 565 -3.46 -10.52 37.26
C HIS A 565 -3.47 -10.97 35.79
N ILE A 566 -4.13 -12.09 35.48
CA ILE A 566 -4.20 -12.67 34.12
C ILE A 566 -5.24 -11.94 33.24
N CYS A 567 -6.32 -11.43 33.84
CA CYS A 567 -7.45 -10.79 33.15
C CYS A 567 -7.58 -9.29 33.42
N THR A 568 -6.49 -8.56 33.63
CA THR A 568 -6.61 -7.12 33.92
C THR A 568 -7.19 -6.36 32.71
N PRO A 569 -8.34 -5.65 32.87
CA PRO A 569 -8.94 -4.87 31.80
C PRO A 569 -7.95 -3.85 31.23
N GLY A 570 -7.89 -3.75 29.91
CA GLY A 570 -7.00 -2.83 29.21
C GLY A 570 -5.57 -3.35 28.98
N GLN A 571 -5.20 -4.54 29.47
CA GLN A 571 -3.99 -5.23 29.02
C GLN A 571 -4.20 -5.87 27.65
N LYS A 572 -3.92 -5.09 26.60
CA LYS A 572 -4.14 -5.50 25.20
C LYS A 572 -3.22 -6.63 24.76
N GLY A 573 -3.73 -7.51 23.90
CA GLY A 573 -3.07 -8.76 23.53
C GLY A 573 -3.15 -9.87 24.59
N LYS A 574 -3.56 -9.52 25.82
CA LYS A 574 -3.81 -10.46 26.92
C LYS A 574 -5.28 -10.52 27.32
N PHE A 575 -6.06 -9.48 27.10
CA PHE A 575 -7.47 -9.39 27.45
C PHE A 575 -8.32 -9.00 26.25
N TYR A 576 -9.40 -9.75 26.01
CA TYR A 576 -10.40 -9.48 24.98
C TYR A 576 -11.80 -9.62 25.58
N SER A 577 -12.61 -8.56 25.51
CA SER A 577 -13.99 -8.60 26.00
C SER A 577 -14.98 -8.83 24.86
N LEU A 578 -15.98 -9.68 25.12
CA LEU A 578 -17.09 -9.93 24.22
C LEU A 578 -18.38 -9.48 24.91
N SER A 579 -18.92 -8.36 24.43
CA SER A 579 -20.15 -7.74 24.94
C SER A 579 -21.29 -7.71 23.92
N LYS A 580 -20.98 -7.69 22.62
CA LYS A 580 -21.98 -7.78 21.56
C LYS A 580 -22.46 -9.23 21.42
N SER A 581 -23.70 -9.49 21.82
CA SER A 581 -24.29 -10.82 21.79
C SER A 581 -25.73 -10.82 21.30
N ASN A 582 -26.12 -11.91 20.63
CA ASN A 582 -27.49 -12.19 20.22
C ASN A 582 -28.03 -13.38 21.02
N HIS A 583 -29.33 -13.34 21.35
CA HIS A 583 -30.01 -14.50 21.90
C HIS A 583 -30.04 -15.63 20.86
N LEU A 584 -29.74 -16.84 21.32
CA LEU A 584 -29.87 -18.07 20.54
C LEU A 584 -31.10 -18.82 21.00
N GLU A 585 -31.99 -19.10 20.06
CA GLU A 585 -33.06 -20.06 20.26
C GLU A 585 -32.48 -21.47 20.20
N VAL A 586 -32.74 -22.26 21.25
CA VAL A 586 -32.37 -23.66 21.34
C VAL A 586 -33.63 -24.48 21.20
N HIS A 587 -33.69 -25.29 20.16
CA HIS A 587 -34.84 -26.10 19.80
C HIS A 587 -34.66 -27.53 20.30
N ASP A 588 -35.68 -28.03 21.02
CA ASP A 588 -35.71 -29.42 21.46
C ASP A 588 -35.84 -30.37 20.26
N TYR A 589 -35.11 -31.49 20.29
CA TYR A 589 -35.10 -32.47 19.20
C TYR A 589 -36.44 -33.18 18.97
N VAL A 590 -37.24 -33.34 20.02
CA VAL A 590 -38.46 -34.16 20.02
C VAL A 590 -39.70 -33.30 19.94
N LYS A 591 -39.76 -32.23 20.74
CA LYS A 591 -40.95 -31.35 20.83
C LYS A 591 -40.95 -30.27 19.77
N GLY A 592 -39.78 -29.89 19.25
CA GLY A 592 -39.63 -28.71 18.39
C GLY A 592 -39.82 -27.37 19.12
N ASP A 593 -40.17 -27.41 20.41
CA ASP A 593 -40.30 -26.22 21.26
C ASP A 593 -38.95 -25.50 21.33
N SER A 594 -38.98 -24.19 21.06
CA SER A 594 -37.83 -23.29 21.18
C SER A 594 -37.76 -22.71 22.59
N SER A 595 -36.59 -22.76 23.20
CA SER A 595 -36.31 -22.05 24.44
C SER A 595 -35.10 -21.13 24.25
N SER A 596 -35.27 -19.86 24.62
CA SER A 596 -34.25 -18.82 24.40
C SER A 596 -33.33 -18.71 25.61
N TYR A 597 -32.47 -19.73 25.82
CA TYR A 597 -31.46 -19.70 26.89
C TYR A 597 -30.02 -19.69 26.39
N GLY A 598 -29.76 -19.82 25.08
CA GLY A 598 -28.41 -19.71 24.52
C GLY A 598 -28.02 -18.26 24.21
N LYS A 599 -26.71 -18.00 24.14
CA LYS A 599 -26.16 -16.73 23.64
C LYS A 599 -25.04 -16.95 22.64
N SER A 600 -25.01 -16.14 21.59
CA SER A 600 -23.92 -16.09 20.61
C SER A 600 -23.20 -14.76 20.75
N TYR A 601 -21.88 -14.81 20.89
CA TYR A 601 -20.99 -13.65 20.89
C TYR A 601 -20.31 -13.56 19.53
N GLU A 602 -20.33 -12.38 18.93
CA GLU A 602 -19.68 -12.14 17.64
C GLU A 602 -18.18 -12.45 17.70
N ALA A 603 -17.61 -12.84 16.56
CA ALA A 603 -16.19 -13.14 16.47
C ALA A 603 -15.34 -11.90 16.77
N VAL A 604 -14.36 -12.05 17.65
CA VAL A 604 -13.32 -11.06 17.94
C VAL A 604 -11.98 -11.51 17.38
N ASP A 605 -11.20 -10.56 16.89
CA ASP A 605 -9.85 -10.82 16.36
C ASP A 605 -8.86 -10.89 17.52
N VAL A 606 -8.19 -12.04 17.67
CA VAL A 606 -7.32 -12.38 18.80
C VAL A 606 -5.95 -12.84 18.30
N LYS A 607 -4.87 -12.47 18.99
CA LYS A 607 -3.53 -12.93 18.64
C LYS A 607 -3.35 -14.43 18.93
N PRO A 608 -2.49 -15.16 18.20
CA PRO A 608 -2.19 -16.55 18.50
C PRO A 608 -1.68 -16.75 19.94
N GLY A 609 -2.12 -17.83 20.56
CA GLY A 609 -1.79 -18.17 21.94
C GLY A 609 -2.79 -19.11 22.61
N LYS A 610 -2.55 -19.33 23.90
CA LYS A 610 -3.44 -20.06 24.81
C LYS A 610 -4.32 -19.06 25.57
N TYR A 611 -5.63 -19.29 25.58
CA TYR A 611 -6.62 -18.43 26.20
C TYR A 611 -7.56 -19.22 27.11
N LYS A 612 -7.96 -18.62 28.22
CA LYS A 612 -9.04 -19.09 29.10
C LYS A 612 -10.20 -18.10 29.08
N LEU A 613 -11.42 -18.63 29.28
CA LEU A 613 -12.65 -17.85 29.28
C LEU A 613 -13.07 -17.52 30.71
N PHE A 614 -13.53 -16.29 30.91
CA PHE A 614 -14.00 -15.77 32.19
C PHE A 614 -15.36 -15.12 32.03
N TYR A 615 -16.24 -15.36 33.00
CA TYR A 615 -17.41 -14.52 33.19
C TYR A 615 -16.98 -13.18 33.76
N THR A 616 -17.63 -12.12 33.30
CA THR A 616 -17.34 -10.77 33.80
C THR A 616 -18.62 -9.96 33.98
N ASP A 617 -18.55 -8.93 34.82
CA ASP A 617 -19.64 -7.97 35.01
C ASP A 617 -19.63 -6.91 33.89
N GLU A 618 -20.70 -6.12 33.81
CA GLU A 618 -20.79 -5.01 32.85
C GLU A 618 -19.61 -4.04 32.96
N ALA A 619 -19.09 -3.85 34.17
CA ALA A 619 -17.95 -2.97 34.46
C ALA A 619 -16.58 -3.60 34.17
N GLN A 620 -16.53 -4.89 33.83
CA GLN A 620 -15.31 -5.68 33.62
C GLN A 620 -14.35 -5.66 34.82
N LYS A 621 -14.86 -5.59 36.04
CA LYS A 621 -14.06 -5.54 37.27
C LYS A 621 -13.92 -6.89 37.95
N ASN A 622 -14.97 -7.71 37.88
CA ASN A 622 -15.00 -9.00 38.56
C ASN A 622 -14.85 -10.13 37.54
N PHE A 623 -13.99 -11.11 37.83
CA PHE A 623 -13.67 -12.21 36.92
C PHE A 623 -13.83 -13.56 37.60
N TYR A 624 -14.59 -14.45 36.97
CA TYR A 624 -14.77 -15.81 37.44
C TYR A 624 -14.37 -16.77 36.33
N ALA A 625 -13.28 -17.51 36.58
CA ALA A 625 -12.76 -18.49 35.64
C ALA A 625 -13.83 -19.56 35.37
N MET A 626 -14.08 -19.80 34.09
CA MET A 626 -14.89 -20.95 33.68
C MET A 626 -13.91 -22.07 33.32
N ASP A 627 -13.94 -23.18 34.07
CA ASP A 627 -13.14 -24.36 33.73
C ASP A 627 -13.81 -25.11 32.58
N LEU A 628 -13.55 -24.66 31.35
CA LEU A 628 -14.12 -25.18 30.11
C LEU A 628 -13.11 -25.84 29.20
N GLY A 629 -11.86 -25.94 29.63
CA GLY A 629 -10.74 -26.16 28.74
C GLY A 629 -10.16 -24.86 28.19
N THR A 630 -9.01 -24.99 27.54
CA THR A 630 -8.18 -23.88 27.06
C THR A 630 -8.35 -23.75 25.55
N VAL A 631 -8.54 -22.53 25.05
CA VAL A 631 -8.47 -22.28 23.61
C VAL A 631 -7.01 -22.08 23.26
N GLU A 632 -6.41 -23.05 22.59
CA GLU A 632 -5.06 -22.95 22.05
C GLU A 632 -5.14 -22.84 20.53
N GLN A 633 -4.76 -21.68 19.99
CA GLN A 633 -4.66 -21.47 18.55
C GLN A 633 -3.30 -20.86 18.23
N THR A 634 -2.52 -21.59 17.46
CA THR A 634 -1.17 -21.20 17.01
C THR A 634 -1.16 -20.63 15.59
N HIS A 635 -2.24 -20.86 14.83
CA HIS A 635 -2.35 -20.49 13.43
C HIS A 635 -3.13 -19.17 13.25
N MET A 636 -2.71 -18.37 12.27
CA MET A 636 -3.28 -17.05 11.97
C MET A 636 -4.29 -17.07 10.82
N GLY A 637 -5.15 -16.07 10.75
CA GLY A 637 -6.10 -15.84 9.66
C GLY A 637 -7.31 -16.80 9.65
N GLY A 638 -7.35 -17.79 10.56
CA GLY A 638 -8.50 -18.68 10.71
C GLY A 638 -9.66 -17.99 11.44
N VAL A 639 -10.88 -18.43 11.16
CA VAL A 639 -12.06 -18.01 11.94
C VAL A 639 -12.62 -19.25 12.62
N TYR A 640 -12.75 -19.18 13.94
CA TYR A 640 -13.17 -20.28 14.79
C TYR A 640 -14.46 -19.94 15.52
N LEU A 641 -15.25 -20.97 15.79
CA LEU A 641 -16.42 -20.90 16.66
C LEU A 641 -16.23 -21.89 17.80
N MET A 642 -16.23 -21.38 19.03
CA MET A 642 -16.23 -22.19 20.23
C MET A 642 -17.68 -22.37 20.68
N THR A 643 -18.15 -23.61 20.75
CA THR A 643 -19.46 -23.94 21.33
C THR A 643 -19.27 -24.54 22.71
N ILE A 644 -19.98 -24.00 23.69
CA ILE A 644 -19.96 -24.41 25.08
C ILE A 644 -21.37 -24.91 25.41
N SER A 645 -21.52 -26.20 25.72
CA SER A 645 -22.81 -26.82 26.08
C SER A 645 -22.63 -27.84 27.21
N THR A 646 -23.70 -28.43 27.76
CA THR A 646 -23.53 -29.54 28.70
C THR A 646 -23.15 -30.83 27.97
N LYS A 647 -22.43 -31.77 28.61
CA LYS A 647 -22.04 -33.06 28.00
C LYS A 647 -23.23 -33.97 27.70
N SER A 648 -24.25 -33.92 28.55
CA SER A 648 -25.52 -34.62 28.41
C SER A 648 -26.65 -33.74 28.93
N ASN A 649 -27.88 -34.05 28.51
CA ASN A 649 -29.07 -33.41 29.06
C ASN A 649 -29.19 -33.80 30.56
N GLY A 650 -29.09 -32.82 31.47
CA GLY A 650 -29.12 -33.01 32.92
C GLY A 650 -27.76 -33.06 33.64
N ASP A 651 -26.65 -33.22 32.91
CA ASP A 651 -25.29 -33.24 33.48
C ASP A 651 -24.84 -31.84 33.93
N SER A 652 -23.95 -31.77 34.93
CA SER A 652 -23.24 -30.54 35.30
C SER A 652 -21.93 -30.36 34.52
N ASP A 653 -21.42 -31.43 33.93
CA ASP A 653 -20.19 -31.36 33.15
C ASP A 653 -20.41 -30.57 31.85
N ILE A 654 -19.49 -29.65 31.59
CA ILE A 654 -19.51 -28.79 30.40
C ILE A 654 -18.61 -29.40 29.31
N LEU A 655 -19.06 -29.27 28.07
CA LEU A 655 -18.36 -29.64 26.84
C LEU A 655 -18.05 -28.36 26.07
N ALA A 656 -16.77 -28.07 25.88
CA ALA A 656 -16.33 -27.03 24.96
C ALA A 656 -15.78 -27.67 23.68
N THR A 657 -16.30 -27.26 22.54
CA THR A 657 -15.83 -27.71 21.22
C THR A 657 -15.50 -26.50 20.36
N THR A 658 -14.24 -26.37 19.96
CA THR A 658 -13.80 -25.33 19.03
C THR A 658 -13.73 -25.89 17.61
N LYS A 659 -14.34 -25.19 16.65
CA LYS A 659 -14.37 -25.60 15.24
C LYS A 659 -13.93 -24.46 14.34
N SER A 660 -13.18 -24.80 13.28
CA SER A 660 -12.83 -23.86 12.23
C SER A 660 -14.05 -23.65 11.32
N LEU A 661 -14.53 -22.40 11.24
CA LEU A 661 -15.49 -21.96 10.23
C LEU A 661 -14.78 -21.61 8.92
N VAL A 662 -13.59 -21.02 9.05
CA VAL A 662 -12.71 -20.65 7.94
C VAL A 662 -11.31 -21.12 8.27
N CYS A 663 -10.70 -21.82 7.31
CA CYS A 663 -9.36 -22.34 7.44
C CYS A 663 -8.36 -21.20 7.70
N HIS A 664 -7.33 -21.49 8.49
CA HIS A 664 -6.18 -20.61 8.67
C HIS A 664 -5.45 -20.34 7.34
N ASN A 665 -4.56 -19.36 7.35
CA ASN A 665 -3.74 -19.05 6.19
C ASN A 665 -2.73 -20.19 5.97
N ARG A 666 -2.77 -20.82 4.79
CA ARG A 666 -1.89 -21.97 4.43
C ARG A 666 -0.67 -21.58 3.60
N VAL A 667 -0.73 -20.42 2.96
CA VAL A 667 0.31 -19.94 2.04
C VAL A 667 1.25 -19.03 2.82
N SER A 668 2.51 -19.43 2.99
CA SER A 668 3.52 -18.58 3.64
C SER A 668 3.72 -17.26 2.89
N ILE A 669 3.83 -16.15 3.63
CA ILE A 669 4.11 -14.81 3.10
C ILE A 669 5.38 -14.75 2.23
N LEU A 670 6.33 -15.67 2.46
CA LEU A 670 7.57 -15.79 1.68
C LEU A 670 7.32 -16.07 0.19
N TRP A 671 6.15 -16.59 -0.18
CA TRP A 671 5.76 -16.77 -1.58
C TRP A 671 5.60 -15.46 -2.35
N GLN A 672 5.59 -14.30 -1.69
CA GLN A 672 5.69 -13.00 -2.36
C GLN A 672 7.13 -12.62 -2.74
N ILE A 673 8.17 -13.27 -2.20
CA ILE A 673 9.56 -12.92 -2.52
C ILE A 673 9.85 -13.00 -4.03
N PRO A 674 9.44 -14.06 -4.76
CA PRO A 674 9.69 -14.15 -6.20
C PRO A 674 9.11 -12.98 -7.01
N GLN A 675 7.87 -12.56 -6.73
CA GLN A 675 7.27 -11.41 -7.42
C GLN A 675 7.98 -10.10 -7.08
N TYR A 676 8.41 -9.89 -5.83
CA TYR A 676 9.23 -8.73 -5.43
C TYR A 676 10.60 -8.73 -6.11
N VAL A 677 11.28 -9.87 -6.18
CA VAL A 677 12.56 -10.00 -6.89
C VAL A 677 12.41 -9.65 -8.38
N ILE A 678 11.38 -10.17 -9.04
CA ILE A 678 11.19 -9.93 -10.48
C ILE A 678 10.76 -8.48 -10.75
N ILE A 679 9.84 -7.91 -9.95
CA ILE A 679 9.39 -6.52 -10.15
C ILE A 679 10.52 -5.52 -9.88
N THR A 680 11.37 -5.75 -8.87
CA THR A 680 12.51 -4.86 -8.58
C THR A 680 13.59 -4.96 -9.67
N ALA A 681 13.86 -6.16 -10.20
CA ALA A 681 14.72 -6.30 -11.37
C ALA A 681 14.14 -5.55 -12.58
N GLY A 682 12.82 -5.65 -12.79
CA GLY A 682 12.09 -4.87 -13.78
C GLY A 682 12.23 -3.36 -13.58
N GLU A 683 12.14 -2.87 -12.35
CA GLU A 683 12.30 -1.47 -12.00
C GLU A 683 13.70 -0.94 -12.33
N VAL A 684 14.76 -1.66 -11.97
CA VAL A 684 16.14 -1.25 -12.25
C VAL A 684 16.36 -1.10 -13.77
N MET A 685 15.80 -2.02 -14.55
CA MET A 685 15.91 -2.01 -16.01
C MET A 685 14.96 -1.01 -16.69
N PHE A 686 13.78 -0.75 -16.12
CA PHE A 686 12.75 0.10 -16.73
C PHE A 686 12.79 1.53 -16.20
N SER A 687 12.63 1.71 -14.89
CA SER A 687 12.43 3.02 -14.25
C SER A 687 13.73 3.80 -14.17
N ILE A 688 14.79 3.21 -13.63
CA ILE A 688 16.09 3.89 -13.48
C ILE A 688 16.68 4.21 -14.86
N THR A 689 16.70 3.22 -15.75
CA THR A 689 17.19 3.41 -17.12
C THR A 689 16.31 4.38 -17.92
N GLY A 690 14.99 4.34 -17.72
CA GLY A 690 14.07 5.25 -18.40
C GLY A 690 14.21 6.70 -17.95
N LEU A 691 14.49 6.93 -16.66
CA LEU A 691 14.81 8.25 -16.14
C LEU A 691 16.13 8.78 -16.73
N GLU A 692 17.15 7.92 -16.83
CA GLU A 692 18.44 8.23 -17.47
C GLU A 692 18.28 8.53 -18.97
N PHE A 693 17.48 7.74 -19.68
CA PHE A 693 17.10 7.97 -21.07
C PHE A 693 16.39 9.32 -21.23
N ALA A 694 15.36 9.59 -20.43
CA ALA A 694 14.63 10.85 -20.47
C ALA A 694 15.54 12.04 -20.17
N TYR A 695 16.53 11.88 -19.28
CA TYR A 695 17.50 12.93 -18.97
C TYR A 695 18.53 13.18 -20.08
N SER A 696 19.06 12.11 -20.69
CA SER A 696 20.10 12.17 -21.73
C SER A 696 19.55 12.68 -23.06
N GLU A 697 18.31 12.35 -23.39
CA GLU A 697 17.62 12.77 -24.62
C GLU A 697 16.97 14.15 -24.53
N ALA A 698 17.04 14.80 -23.38
CA ALA A 698 16.49 16.14 -23.16
C ALA A 698 17.54 17.23 -23.39
N SER A 699 17.18 18.27 -24.15
CA SER A 699 18.04 19.43 -24.32
C SER A 699 18.34 20.10 -22.97
N PRO A 700 19.50 20.76 -22.80
CA PRO A 700 19.91 21.35 -21.52
C PRO A 700 18.88 22.30 -20.89
N GLN A 701 18.05 22.96 -21.73
CA GLN A 701 17.01 23.88 -21.29
C GLN A 701 15.70 23.15 -20.95
N LEU A 702 15.43 21.96 -21.51
CA LEU A 702 14.18 21.22 -21.31
C LEU A 702 14.29 20.07 -20.30
N LYS A 703 15.47 19.79 -19.75
CA LYS A 703 15.69 18.69 -18.79
C LYS A 703 14.71 18.69 -17.62
N SER A 704 14.44 19.82 -16.98
CA SER A 704 13.47 19.89 -15.87
C SER A 704 12.04 19.56 -16.30
N VAL A 705 11.64 19.99 -17.50
CA VAL A 705 10.32 19.71 -18.07
C VAL A 705 10.16 18.22 -18.38
N VAL A 706 11.17 17.61 -18.99
CA VAL A 706 11.17 16.18 -19.32
C VAL A 706 11.11 15.32 -18.05
N GLN A 707 11.83 15.70 -17.00
CA GLN A 707 11.79 15.03 -15.70
C GLN A 707 10.41 15.17 -15.02
N ALA A 708 9.78 16.34 -15.10
CA ALA A 708 8.43 16.54 -14.58
C ALA A 708 7.38 15.72 -15.36
N LEU A 709 7.52 15.63 -16.68
CA LEU A 709 6.68 14.76 -17.52
C LEU A 709 6.89 13.29 -17.21
N TRP A 710 8.13 12.86 -16.94
CA TRP A 710 8.41 11.50 -16.48
C TRP A 710 7.65 11.19 -15.18
N LEU A 711 7.72 12.05 -14.16
CA LEU A 711 6.95 11.86 -12.92
C LEU A 711 5.44 11.87 -13.17
N PHE A 712 4.97 12.68 -14.11
CA PHE A 712 3.55 12.70 -14.48
C PHE A 712 3.08 11.35 -15.07
N THR A 713 3.96 10.58 -15.73
CA THR A 713 3.60 9.23 -16.20
C THR A 713 3.21 8.29 -15.06
N THR A 714 3.79 8.44 -13.87
CA THR A 714 3.40 7.71 -12.66
C THR A 714 1.96 8.03 -12.29
N ALA A 715 1.60 9.31 -12.21
CA ALA A 715 0.22 9.74 -11.95
C ALA A 715 -0.78 9.19 -12.97
N VAL A 716 -0.42 9.12 -14.26
CA VAL A 716 -1.28 8.51 -15.29
C VAL A 716 -1.43 7.00 -15.05
N GLY A 717 -0.36 6.31 -14.64
CA GLY A 717 -0.39 4.89 -14.28
C GLY A 717 -1.34 4.58 -13.12
N ASP A 718 -1.21 5.32 -12.02
CA ASP A 718 -2.11 5.20 -10.87
C ASP A 718 -3.57 5.53 -11.23
N LEU A 719 -3.80 6.48 -12.15
CA LEU A 719 -5.13 6.83 -12.63
C LEU A 719 -5.78 5.66 -13.39
N ILE A 720 -5.01 4.89 -14.18
CA ILE A 720 -5.49 3.67 -14.83
C ILE A 720 -6.01 2.67 -13.78
N VAL A 721 -5.26 2.50 -12.68
CA VAL A 721 -5.65 1.60 -11.59
C VAL A 721 -6.94 2.09 -10.92
N VAL A 722 -7.04 3.38 -10.60
CA VAL A 722 -8.27 4.00 -10.04
C VAL A 722 -9.48 3.70 -10.92
N ILE A 723 -9.36 3.89 -12.23
CA ILE A 723 -10.47 3.66 -13.17
C ILE A 723 -10.88 2.18 -13.18
N ILE A 724 -9.92 1.25 -13.25
CA ILE A 724 -10.20 -0.19 -13.30
C ILE A 724 -10.92 -0.67 -12.03
N PHE A 725 -10.47 -0.25 -10.85
CA PHE A 725 -11.09 -0.64 -9.58
C PHE A 725 -12.46 0.02 -9.36
N MET A 726 -12.65 1.28 -9.78
CA MET A 726 -13.96 1.96 -9.70
C MET A 726 -15.01 1.30 -10.60
N LEU A 727 -14.60 0.81 -11.77
CA LEU A 727 -15.49 0.11 -12.69
C LEU A 727 -15.84 -1.32 -12.23
N ASN A 728 -15.16 -1.83 -11.20
CA ASN A 728 -15.36 -3.18 -10.64
C ASN A 728 -15.44 -4.28 -11.71
N ILE A 729 -14.53 -4.22 -12.70
CA ILE A 729 -14.55 -5.06 -13.91
C ILE A 729 -14.32 -6.55 -13.56
N PHE A 730 -13.49 -6.81 -12.56
CA PHE A 730 -13.07 -8.16 -12.18
C PHE A 730 -13.57 -8.51 -10.79
N SER A 731 -14.21 -9.67 -10.65
CA SER A 731 -14.63 -10.22 -9.35
C SER A 731 -13.50 -10.99 -8.65
N ASP A 732 -12.53 -11.51 -9.41
CA ASP A 732 -11.40 -12.27 -8.90
C ASP A 732 -10.09 -11.47 -9.07
N VAL A 733 -9.41 -11.23 -7.95
CA VAL A 733 -8.14 -10.51 -7.88
C VAL A 733 -7.04 -11.25 -8.67
N ALA A 734 -7.03 -12.59 -8.70
CA ALA A 734 -6.05 -13.35 -9.46
C ALA A 734 -6.21 -13.12 -10.97
N VAL A 735 -7.45 -13.12 -11.46
CA VAL A 735 -7.77 -12.82 -12.87
C VAL A 735 -7.32 -11.41 -13.21
N GLN A 736 -7.59 -10.46 -12.33
CA GLN A 736 -7.13 -9.08 -12.50
C GLN A 736 -5.60 -9.01 -12.64
N MET A 737 -4.82 -9.70 -11.80
CA MET A 737 -3.36 -9.73 -11.88
C MET A 737 -2.86 -10.28 -13.22
N PHE A 738 -3.47 -11.36 -13.72
CA PHE A 738 -3.13 -11.92 -15.04
C PHE A 738 -3.44 -10.95 -16.19
N VAL A 739 -4.57 -10.24 -16.11
CA VAL A 739 -4.93 -9.23 -17.12
C VAL A 739 -3.95 -8.06 -17.12
N PHE A 740 -3.54 -7.55 -15.96
CA PHE A 740 -2.50 -6.52 -15.87
C PHE A 740 -1.18 -6.99 -16.51
N GLY A 741 -0.75 -8.22 -16.23
CA GLY A 741 0.42 -8.83 -16.88
C GLY A 741 0.29 -8.95 -18.40
N GLY A 742 -0.87 -9.39 -18.89
CA GLY A 742 -1.15 -9.51 -20.32
C GLY A 742 -1.17 -8.15 -21.05
N ILE A 743 -1.80 -7.14 -20.47
CA ILE A 743 -1.80 -5.77 -21.01
C ILE A 743 -0.38 -5.21 -21.04
N MET A 744 0.42 -5.46 -20.00
CA MET A 744 1.81 -5.01 -19.96
C MET A 744 2.63 -5.62 -21.11
N LEU A 745 2.47 -6.90 -21.43
CA LEU A 745 3.13 -7.52 -22.59
C LEU A 745 2.73 -6.85 -23.91
N LEU A 746 1.44 -6.54 -24.10
CA LEU A 746 0.94 -5.84 -25.29
C LEU A 746 1.55 -4.43 -25.40
N VAL A 747 1.57 -3.69 -24.30
CA VAL A 747 2.13 -2.33 -24.25
C VAL A 747 3.63 -2.34 -24.52
N ILE A 748 4.36 -3.32 -24.00
CA ILE A 748 5.79 -3.47 -24.27
C ILE A 748 6.07 -3.90 -25.71
N PHE A 749 5.21 -4.72 -26.30
CA PHE A 749 5.30 -5.02 -27.72
C PHE A 749 5.17 -3.74 -28.57
N VAL A 750 4.22 -2.87 -28.26
CA VAL A 750 4.08 -1.55 -28.90
C VAL A 750 5.31 -0.67 -28.65
N PHE A 751 5.83 -0.64 -27.41
CA PHE A 751 7.05 0.10 -27.07
C PHE A 751 8.26 -0.36 -27.90
N ILE A 752 8.43 -1.67 -28.10
CA ILE A 752 9.49 -2.23 -28.94
C ILE A 752 9.32 -1.78 -30.40
N LEU A 753 8.10 -1.79 -30.94
CA LEU A 753 7.84 -1.31 -32.29
C LEU A 753 8.17 0.19 -32.44
N LEU A 754 7.81 1.02 -31.45
CA LEU A 754 8.16 2.44 -31.44
C LEU A 754 9.68 2.64 -31.34
N ALA A 755 10.37 1.86 -30.50
CA ALA A 755 11.82 1.94 -30.35
C ALA A 755 12.56 1.55 -31.64
N VAL A 756 12.07 0.55 -32.39
CA VAL A 756 12.72 0.05 -33.61
C VAL A 756 12.43 0.92 -34.83
N PHE A 757 11.17 1.36 -35.00
CA PHE A 757 10.72 1.99 -36.25
C PHE A 757 10.57 3.51 -36.18
N TYR A 758 10.45 4.09 -34.98
CA TYR A 758 10.15 5.51 -34.81
C TYR A 758 11.27 6.31 -34.14
N TYR A 759 11.96 5.74 -33.15
CA TYR A 759 12.87 6.51 -32.32
C TYR A 759 14.29 6.64 -32.89
N GLU A 760 14.80 7.86 -32.90
CA GLU A 760 16.19 8.20 -33.23
C GLU A 760 16.82 8.91 -32.03
N TYR A 761 17.98 8.43 -31.57
CA TYR A 761 18.73 9.03 -30.47
C TYR A 761 19.25 10.42 -30.83
N ALA A 762 19.15 11.37 -29.90
CA ALA A 762 19.72 12.70 -30.07
C ALA A 762 21.19 12.73 -29.61
N ASP A 763 22.07 13.26 -30.46
CA ASP A 763 23.47 13.45 -30.12
C ASP A 763 23.72 14.89 -29.65
N TYR A 764 23.87 15.07 -28.33
CA TYR A 764 24.23 16.34 -27.70
C TYR A 764 25.73 16.44 -27.34
N SER A 765 26.56 15.43 -27.66
CA SER A 765 27.97 15.37 -27.23
C SER A 765 28.83 16.51 -27.78
N ASN A 766 28.68 16.81 -29.07
CA ASN A 766 29.33 17.94 -29.74
C ASN A 766 28.89 19.30 -29.19
N GLU A 767 27.68 19.43 -28.64
CA GLU A 767 27.21 20.71 -28.08
C GLU A 767 27.86 21.03 -26.74
N SER A 768 28.10 20.02 -25.90
CA SER A 768 28.88 20.19 -24.67
C SER A 768 30.32 20.60 -24.97
N GLU A 769 30.96 20.00 -25.98
CA GLU A 769 32.31 20.39 -26.40
C GLU A 769 32.35 21.82 -26.96
N VAL A 770 31.40 22.19 -27.82
CA VAL A 770 31.30 23.56 -28.37
C VAL A 770 30.93 24.60 -27.30
N LEU A 771 30.11 24.27 -26.29
CA LEU A 771 29.86 25.16 -25.15
C LEU A 771 31.12 25.33 -24.30
N THR A 772 31.86 24.24 -24.06
CA THR A 772 33.12 24.27 -23.32
C THR A 772 34.17 25.09 -24.09
N GLU A 773 34.26 24.90 -25.40
CA GLU A 773 35.15 25.63 -26.29
C GLU A 773 34.77 27.12 -26.38
N LYS A 774 33.48 27.46 -26.47
CA LYS A 774 33.02 28.86 -26.37
C LYS A 774 33.33 29.49 -25.02
N MET A 775 33.16 28.77 -23.92
CA MET A 775 33.53 29.26 -22.59
C MET A 775 35.05 29.48 -22.48
N MET A 776 35.86 28.62 -23.11
CA MET A 776 37.32 28.78 -23.17
C MET A 776 37.76 29.92 -24.10
N VAL A 777 37.06 30.15 -25.21
CA VAL A 777 37.33 31.23 -26.18
C VAL A 777 36.87 32.60 -25.65
N ASP A 778 35.72 32.68 -24.96
CA ASP A 778 35.29 33.89 -24.27
C ASP A 778 36.26 34.24 -23.12
N GLU A 779 36.86 33.23 -22.46
CA GLU A 779 37.97 33.39 -21.50
C GLU A 779 39.28 33.87 -22.16
N GLU A 780 39.51 33.59 -23.44
CA GLU A 780 40.69 34.03 -24.18
C GLU A 780 40.52 35.45 -24.75
N HIS A 781 39.30 35.82 -25.17
CA HIS A 781 38.95 37.20 -25.55
C HIS A 781 38.86 38.17 -24.38
N THR A 782 38.69 37.70 -23.14
CA THR A 782 38.88 38.54 -21.94
C THR A 782 40.33 38.63 -21.46
N ARG A 783 41.27 37.90 -22.08
CA ARG A 783 42.73 37.97 -21.82
C ARG A 783 43.49 38.91 -22.76
N ILE A 784 42.88 39.38 -23.86
CA ILE A 784 43.41 40.40 -24.77
C ILE A 784 42.79 41.75 -24.39
#